data_AF-A0A832EL36-F1
#
_entry.id   AF-A0A832EL36-F1
#
_cell.length_a   1.000
_cell.length_b   1.000
_cell.length_c   1.000
_cell.angle_alpha   90.00
_cell.angle_beta   90.00
_cell.angle_gamma   90.00
#
_symmetry.space_group_name_H-M   'P 1'
#
loop_
_entity.id
_entity.type
_entity.pdbx_description
1 polymer ?
#
loop_
_entity_poly.entity_id
_entity_poly.type
_entity_poly.pdbx_seq_one_letter_code
_entity_poly.pdbx_strand_id
1 'polypeptide(L)'
;MFYFLKKYFLKILLIFVFVFLGLKVSASTYYIGGSGAADNATCVDDPQTHSCATISYVFNNKDLNPGDIIEVRAGTYPEMVVWGANDIGDATNQVILRGAPGETVIIDGGNTRAYGIYLNGRNYITIQNITVQNATAVNLIQDAASTGLQLIDITSTGTNTGISLTSASSAFINNINVTVSGTNANKYGFYMLGASSGTTLNNITAVGGQVPIFLSNHSNLVANNLTAKSNWHSSYAGFYLNALTGTLTGSNWVAGGSGTGNAGHGIWINNCDIPFSISGVTTSYNGTTESQSGIYISDSATSGASITDIDSSYNTGHGLNIVAGTGHTSGITIQGNFHHNAVHGVQLNGSSDSAKVENNIVRDSIAISNGGDGFDFFSKADNNTILRCSAIGNGTDTVGSDRGDGFSAHGSAYGNQILYSLAYNNVLSGLAHIQTSSGIVYNSVFYNNGIATQATPRGGFWTTNTGGTWILKNNIFSENIPNELYGSDSTAFGVISADYNQYYHPANNNLVNIGGATQNWATYHITNGYETNSQYGDPLFTDASSEDFTLQDSSPAINAGTDVGLTSDFVNNSVPQGSNPDIGAYEYLIPDSAPTIGTPSALSSSSVRWFFTDNASNETGFKIYDNTDTLVASSIGTNMTYIDETGLSENTQYTGRYAVAYNGAGNSSSSTSASAVYTLVDTPTGFSAVLNSGGINLTVDDFPNDTSGQSGYYFSRSGGVNSGWIQTNSWLDTNLSCGTEYTYSVKYRNGDAIETNEITTTATTNPCAIGGLVQSPEVLQQAKKQQLILMIDNLKQQILQIKKQNKSDIGKISGVFNSPMYINMQSEDVRRLQKLLSTQPDIYPEGKITGYYGSLTLKAVQRFQLKYGIVKSYSDPGFGYVGPKTREKLKEIFGE
;
A
#
# COMPACT_ATOMS: atom_id res chain seq x y z
N MET A 1 -23.76 -93.21 18.18
CA MET A 1 -22.80 -92.17 17.73
C MET A 1 -23.08 -90.78 18.29
N PHE A 2 -24.35 -90.37 18.47
CA PHE A 2 -24.73 -89.02 18.97
C PHE A 2 -24.47 -88.73 20.46
N TYR A 3 -24.26 -89.75 21.31
CA TYR A 3 -24.08 -89.55 22.75
C TYR A 3 -22.61 -89.29 23.17
N PHE A 4 -21.65 -89.66 22.32
CA PHE A 4 -20.20 -89.49 22.60
C PHE A 4 -19.66 -88.12 22.19
N LEU A 5 -20.23 -87.45 21.18
CA LEU A 5 -19.80 -86.11 20.77
C LEU A 5 -20.22 -84.99 21.74
N LYS A 6 -21.33 -85.16 22.46
CA LYS A 6 -21.89 -84.10 23.34
C LYS A 6 -21.04 -83.83 24.59
N LYS A 7 -20.31 -84.84 25.08
CA LYS A 7 -19.52 -84.77 26.32
C LYS A 7 -18.15 -84.11 26.13
N TYR A 8 -17.60 -84.14 24.91
CA TYR A 8 -16.37 -83.45 24.54
C TYR A 8 -16.63 -82.03 24.00
N PHE A 9 -17.75 -81.82 23.30
CA PHE A 9 -18.13 -80.48 22.84
C PHE A 9 -18.40 -79.51 24.00
N LEU A 10 -19.01 -79.98 25.10
CA LEU A 10 -19.27 -79.15 26.29
C LEU A 10 -18.00 -78.84 27.10
N LYS A 11 -17.00 -79.74 27.09
CA LYS A 11 -15.69 -79.48 27.72
C LYS A 11 -14.80 -78.57 26.87
N ILE A 12 -14.85 -78.69 25.54
CA ILE A 12 -14.16 -77.78 24.62
C ILE A 12 -14.84 -76.41 24.60
N LEU A 13 -16.17 -76.32 24.72
CA LEU A 13 -16.90 -75.06 24.83
C LEU A 13 -16.67 -74.38 26.19
N LEU A 14 -16.58 -75.12 27.31
CA LEU A 14 -16.19 -74.50 28.59
C LEU A 14 -14.73 -74.02 28.60
N ILE A 15 -13.81 -74.72 27.94
CA ILE A 15 -12.42 -74.27 27.79
C ILE A 15 -12.34 -73.08 26.82
N PHE A 16 -13.13 -73.04 25.74
CA PHE A 16 -13.21 -71.87 24.84
C PHE A 16 -13.89 -70.65 25.47
N VAL A 17 -14.90 -70.85 26.33
CA VAL A 17 -15.60 -69.76 27.03
C VAL A 17 -14.74 -69.19 28.16
N PHE A 18 -13.90 -69.99 28.83
CA PHE A 18 -12.92 -69.46 29.79
C PHE A 18 -11.67 -68.85 29.15
N VAL A 19 -11.35 -69.19 27.90
CA VAL A 19 -10.23 -68.57 27.15
C VAL A 19 -10.63 -67.25 26.47
N PHE A 20 -11.93 -66.99 26.26
CA PHE A 20 -12.42 -65.74 25.64
C PHE A 20 -13.20 -64.78 26.56
N LEU A 21 -13.56 -65.18 27.78
CA LEU A 21 -13.86 -64.23 28.84
C LEU A 21 -12.54 -63.88 29.54
N GLY A 22 -11.79 -62.96 28.95
CA GLY A 22 -10.81 -62.22 29.72
C GLY A 22 -11.53 -61.65 30.94
N LEU A 23 -11.16 -62.11 32.14
CA LEU A 23 -11.54 -61.41 33.37
C LEU A 23 -11.15 -59.96 33.13
N LYS A 24 -12.14 -59.05 33.08
CA LYS A 24 -11.86 -57.64 33.32
C LYS A 24 -11.34 -57.56 34.75
N VAL A 25 -10.02 -57.59 34.90
CA VAL A 25 -9.36 -57.18 36.13
C VAL A 25 -9.78 -55.72 36.33
N SER A 26 -10.39 -55.43 37.47
CA SER A 26 -10.75 -54.07 37.83
C SER A 26 -9.48 -53.22 37.84
N ALA A 27 -9.52 -52.07 37.17
CA ALA A 27 -8.48 -51.05 37.32
C ALA A 27 -8.27 -50.76 38.81
N SER A 28 -7.03 -50.84 39.26
CA SER A 28 -6.61 -50.62 40.64
C SER A 28 -5.98 -49.23 40.77
N THR A 29 -6.07 -48.63 41.96
CA THR A 29 -5.39 -47.35 42.25
C THR A 29 -4.49 -47.52 43.46
N TYR A 30 -3.19 -47.37 43.23
CA TYR A 30 -2.14 -47.45 44.23
C TYR A 30 -1.82 -46.04 44.74
N TYR A 31 -1.95 -45.83 46.05
CA TYR A 31 -1.74 -44.52 46.69
C TYR A 31 -0.40 -44.46 47.42
N ILE A 32 0.42 -43.46 47.08
CA ILE A 32 1.77 -43.26 47.62
C ILE A 32 1.80 -42.05 48.54
N GLY A 33 2.26 -42.24 49.78
CA GLY A 33 2.37 -41.19 50.80
C GLY A 33 3.61 -40.30 50.64
N GLY A 34 3.59 -39.10 51.23
CA GLY A 34 4.63 -38.07 51.07
C GLY A 34 5.94 -38.27 51.84
N SER A 35 6.05 -39.31 52.68
CA SER A 35 7.18 -39.47 53.62
C SER A 35 8.45 -40.09 53.02
N GLY A 36 8.43 -40.56 51.76
CA GLY A 36 9.61 -40.81 50.92
C GLY A 36 10.73 -41.72 51.47
N ALA A 37 10.52 -42.42 52.58
CA ALA A 37 11.57 -43.18 53.27
C ALA A 37 11.04 -44.51 53.84
N ALA A 38 11.75 -45.59 53.46
CA ALA A 38 11.63 -47.00 53.84
C ALA A 38 10.51 -47.82 53.16
N ASP A 39 10.93 -48.92 52.50
CA ASP A 39 10.08 -50.00 51.98
C ASP A 39 9.13 -50.51 53.05
N ASN A 40 7.87 -50.04 53.04
CA ASN A 40 6.85 -50.62 53.88
C ASN A 40 6.31 -51.88 53.18
N ALA A 41 6.36 -53.02 53.87
CA ALA A 41 6.08 -54.34 53.29
C ALA A 41 4.60 -54.58 52.88
N THR A 42 3.71 -53.60 53.06
CA THR A 42 2.28 -53.71 52.78
C THR A 42 1.78 -52.50 51.98
N CYS A 43 1.80 -52.61 50.65
CA CYS A 43 1.09 -51.71 49.75
C CYS A 43 -0.36 -52.22 49.62
N VAL A 44 -1.31 -51.40 50.08
CA VAL A 44 -2.76 -51.68 50.15
C VAL A 44 -3.53 -50.65 49.32
N ASP A 45 -4.46 -51.08 48.48
CA ASP A 45 -5.31 -50.19 47.66
C ASP A 45 -6.32 -49.42 48.55
N ASP A 46 -5.87 -48.38 49.26
CA ASP A 46 -6.70 -47.55 50.15
C ASP A 46 -6.44 -46.04 49.94
N PRO A 47 -7.47 -45.26 49.53
CA PRO A 47 -7.38 -43.81 49.35
C PRO A 47 -7.12 -43.00 50.64
N GLN A 48 -7.40 -43.55 51.82
CA GLN A 48 -7.34 -42.82 53.10
C GLN A 48 -6.02 -42.99 53.86
N THR A 49 -5.33 -44.13 53.69
CA THR A 49 -4.14 -44.46 54.49
C THR A 49 -2.81 -44.29 53.76
N HIS A 50 -2.81 -44.00 52.44
CA HIS A 50 -1.62 -43.81 51.59
C HIS A 50 -0.52 -44.84 51.88
N SER A 51 -0.84 -46.11 51.66
CA SER A 51 -0.17 -47.27 52.25
C SER A 51 1.21 -47.62 51.64
N CYS A 52 1.51 -47.17 50.41
CA CYS A 52 2.76 -47.49 49.72
C CYS A 52 3.79 -46.38 49.97
N ALA A 53 4.99 -46.75 50.44
CA ALA A 53 5.99 -45.76 50.88
C ALA A 53 6.86 -45.20 49.75
N THR A 54 7.01 -45.94 48.64
CA THR A 54 7.87 -45.58 47.50
C THR A 54 7.20 -45.91 46.17
N ILE A 55 7.55 -45.17 45.12
CA ILE A 55 7.03 -45.39 43.76
C ILE A 55 7.62 -46.66 43.19
N SER A 56 8.92 -46.88 43.36
CA SER A 56 9.60 -48.06 42.85
C SER A 56 9.10 -49.36 43.50
N TYR A 57 8.57 -49.34 44.73
CA TYR A 57 7.97 -50.54 45.31
C TYR A 57 6.78 -51.04 44.49
N VAL A 58 5.90 -50.14 44.02
CA VAL A 58 4.75 -50.52 43.19
C VAL A 58 5.22 -51.17 41.90
N PHE A 59 6.09 -50.48 41.15
CA PHE A 59 6.62 -50.98 39.87
C PHE A 59 7.51 -52.24 39.99
N ASN A 60 8.13 -52.49 41.15
CA ASN A 60 8.95 -53.69 41.36
C ASN A 60 8.15 -54.91 41.83
N ASN A 61 6.94 -54.73 42.40
CA ASN A 61 6.20 -55.80 43.07
C ASN A 61 4.78 -56.02 42.53
N LYS A 62 4.30 -55.17 41.63
CA LYS A 62 2.98 -55.27 40.99
C LYS A 62 3.16 -55.32 39.47
N ASP A 63 2.38 -56.17 38.81
CA ASP A 63 2.18 -56.11 37.36
C ASP A 63 0.98 -55.18 37.09
N LEU A 64 1.23 -54.02 36.49
CA LEU A 64 0.19 -53.02 36.24
C LEU A 64 -0.63 -53.39 34.99
N ASN A 65 -1.95 -53.39 35.14
CA ASN A 65 -2.90 -53.71 34.06
C ASN A 65 -3.45 -52.44 33.39
N PRO A 66 -3.96 -52.53 32.15
CA PRO A 66 -4.64 -51.41 31.50
C PRO A 66 -5.69 -50.74 32.40
N GLY A 67 -5.52 -49.44 32.65
CA GLY A 67 -6.40 -48.64 33.51
C GLY A 67 -5.89 -48.43 34.94
N ASP A 68 -4.84 -49.14 35.36
CA ASP A 68 -4.26 -48.96 36.69
C ASP A 68 -3.65 -47.56 36.87
N ILE A 69 -3.79 -47.01 38.08
CA ILE A 69 -3.33 -45.66 38.45
C ILE A 69 -2.40 -45.73 39.66
N ILE A 70 -1.28 -45.02 39.59
CA ILE A 70 -0.37 -44.76 40.70
C ILE A 70 -0.49 -43.28 41.03
N GLU A 71 -1.10 -42.97 42.17
CA GLU A 71 -1.34 -41.60 42.64
C GLU A 71 -0.38 -41.25 43.78
N VAL A 72 0.45 -40.23 43.55
CA VAL A 72 1.56 -39.85 44.42
C VAL A 72 1.26 -38.51 45.09
N ARG A 73 1.41 -38.45 46.41
CA ARG A 73 1.25 -37.22 47.20
C ARG A 73 2.51 -36.35 47.19
N ALA A 74 2.38 -35.10 47.65
CA ALA A 74 3.47 -34.14 47.76
C ALA A 74 4.66 -34.73 48.51
N GLY A 75 5.86 -34.66 47.92
CA GLY A 75 7.05 -35.22 48.51
C GLY A 75 8.24 -35.24 47.56
N THR A 76 9.42 -35.53 48.13
CA THR A 76 10.65 -35.83 47.39
C THR A 76 11.00 -37.30 47.58
N TYR A 77 11.08 -38.01 46.48
CA TYR A 77 11.26 -39.45 46.41
C TYR A 77 12.65 -39.73 45.86
N PRO A 78 13.64 -40.01 46.72
CA PRO A 78 15.00 -40.29 46.28
C PRO A 78 15.08 -41.71 45.74
N GLU A 79 14.60 -41.94 44.52
CA GLU A 79 14.53 -43.24 43.88
C GLU A 79 14.68 -43.17 42.35
N MET A 80 14.68 -44.34 41.71
CA MET A 80 14.63 -44.51 40.25
C MET A 80 13.45 -45.41 39.92
N VAL A 81 12.51 -44.89 39.15
CA VAL A 81 11.28 -45.58 38.77
C VAL A 81 11.49 -46.31 37.45
N VAL A 82 11.46 -47.64 37.50
CA VAL A 82 11.69 -48.53 36.35
C VAL A 82 10.40 -49.25 36.02
N TRP A 83 9.88 -49.07 34.82
CA TRP A 83 8.66 -49.74 34.39
C TRP A 83 8.94 -51.18 33.94
N GLY A 84 8.29 -52.14 34.61
CA GLY A 84 8.38 -53.57 34.36
C GLY A 84 7.85 -53.99 33.01
N ALA A 85 8.23 -55.19 32.55
CA ALA A 85 7.91 -55.71 31.21
C ALA A 85 6.41 -55.76 30.89
N ASN A 86 5.59 -55.95 31.92
CA ASN A 86 4.15 -56.12 31.82
C ASN A 86 3.35 -54.85 32.11
N ASP A 87 4.02 -53.77 32.53
CA ASP A 87 3.38 -52.48 32.86
C ASP A 87 3.01 -51.74 31.57
N ILE A 88 1.98 -52.22 30.90
CA ILE A 88 1.56 -51.80 29.56
C ILE A 88 0.05 -51.56 29.56
N GLY A 89 -0.38 -50.40 29.07
CA GLY A 89 -1.79 -50.10 28.88
C GLY A 89 -2.34 -50.62 27.55
N ASP A 90 -3.56 -50.19 27.23
CA ASP A 90 -4.17 -50.36 25.91
C ASP A 90 -4.73 -49.02 25.38
N ALA A 91 -5.18 -49.00 24.13
CA ALA A 91 -5.68 -47.79 23.47
C ALA A 91 -6.88 -47.13 24.16
N THR A 92 -7.60 -47.87 25.01
CA THR A 92 -8.75 -47.38 25.78
C THR A 92 -8.37 -47.06 27.23
N ASN A 93 -7.47 -47.86 27.83
CA ASN A 93 -7.12 -47.80 29.24
C ASN A 93 -5.59 -47.73 29.41
N GLN A 94 -5.08 -46.52 29.66
CA GLN A 94 -3.65 -46.32 29.91
C GLN A 94 -3.28 -46.70 31.34
N VAL A 95 -2.01 -47.06 31.55
CA VAL A 95 -1.44 -47.12 32.90
C VAL A 95 -0.93 -45.73 33.26
N ILE A 96 -1.34 -45.20 34.41
CA ILE A 96 -1.14 -43.79 34.76
C ILE A 96 -0.26 -43.66 36.01
N LEU A 97 0.85 -42.95 35.90
CA LEU A 97 1.60 -42.42 37.04
C LEU A 97 1.32 -40.93 37.18
N ARG A 98 0.74 -40.50 38.31
CA ARG A 98 0.35 -39.10 38.51
C ARG A 98 0.67 -38.54 39.88
N GLY A 99 1.14 -37.30 39.93
CA GLY A 99 1.08 -36.50 41.14
C GLY A 99 -0.34 -36.04 41.43
N ALA A 100 -0.73 -36.03 42.70
CA ALA A 100 -2.04 -35.54 43.13
C ALA A 100 -2.27 -34.07 42.70
N PRO A 101 -3.49 -33.67 42.30
CA PRO A 101 -3.74 -32.33 41.78
C PRO A 101 -3.33 -31.21 42.77
N GLY A 102 -2.55 -30.24 42.30
CA GLY A 102 -2.07 -29.11 43.11
C GLY A 102 -0.91 -29.45 44.05
N GLU A 103 -0.44 -30.70 44.06
CA GLU A 103 0.67 -31.15 44.88
C GLU A 103 1.96 -31.24 44.06
N THR A 104 3.11 -30.93 44.67
CA THR A 104 4.43 -31.04 44.04
C THR A 104 5.07 -32.38 44.36
N VAL A 105 5.21 -33.22 43.35
CA VAL A 105 5.85 -34.55 43.44
C VAL A 105 7.21 -34.49 42.76
N ILE A 106 8.27 -34.82 43.49
CA ILE A 106 9.66 -34.77 42.99
C ILE A 106 10.26 -36.18 43.03
N ILE A 107 10.61 -36.74 41.88
CA ILE A 107 11.44 -37.95 41.77
C ILE A 107 12.90 -37.51 41.64
N ASP A 108 13.72 -37.83 42.63
CA ASP A 108 15.10 -37.35 42.75
C ASP A 108 16.13 -38.49 42.56
N GLY A 109 16.88 -38.42 41.45
CA GLY A 109 17.99 -39.33 41.17
C GLY A 109 19.16 -39.20 42.16
N GLY A 110 19.17 -38.16 43.00
CA GLY A 110 20.11 -37.96 44.10
C GLY A 110 21.56 -37.83 43.64
N ASN A 111 21.80 -37.45 42.38
CA ASN A 111 23.12 -37.42 41.74
C ASN A 111 23.89 -38.76 41.76
N THR A 112 23.18 -39.88 41.98
CA THR A 112 23.77 -41.22 42.06
C THR A 112 23.11 -42.20 41.10
N ARG A 113 21.84 -42.00 40.77
CA ARG A 113 21.07 -42.88 39.88
C ARG A 113 21.16 -42.40 38.44
N ALA A 114 21.33 -43.35 37.51
CA ALA A 114 21.40 -43.06 36.09
C ALA A 114 20.13 -42.37 35.57
N TYR A 115 18.97 -42.78 36.07
CA TYR A 115 17.67 -42.29 35.61
C TYR A 115 16.76 -41.91 36.78
N GLY A 116 15.86 -40.96 36.54
CA GLY A 116 14.73 -40.71 37.44
C GLY A 116 13.55 -41.62 37.08
N ILE A 117 13.11 -41.58 35.82
CA ILE A 117 12.09 -42.48 35.25
C ILE A 117 12.66 -43.17 34.02
N TYR A 118 12.55 -44.51 33.97
CA TYR A 118 13.02 -45.36 32.88
C TYR A 118 11.88 -46.16 32.24
N LEU A 119 11.60 -45.87 30.96
CA LEU A 119 10.63 -46.56 30.11
C LEU A 119 11.36 -47.31 28.98
N ASN A 120 11.04 -48.59 28.76
CA ASN A 120 11.63 -49.38 27.69
C ASN A 120 10.56 -50.22 27.00
N GLY A 121 10.05 -49.75 25.86
CA GLY A 121 9.06 -50.47 25.05
C GLY A 121 7.69 -50.63 25.71
N ARG A 122 7.26 -49.62 26.49
CA ARG A 122 5.96 -49.60 27.18
C ARG A 122 4.95 -48.79 26.39
N ASN A 123 3.80 -49.38 26.09
CA ASN A 123 2.73 -48.75 25.32
C ASN A 123 1.62 -48.23 26.22
N TYR A 124 0.95 -47.16 25.78
CA TYR A 124 -0.25 -46.59 26.39
C TYR A 124 -0.02 -46.20 27.85
N ILE A 125 0.97 -45.33 28.05
CA ILE A 125 1.44 -44.88 29.37
C ILE A 125 1.15 -43.40 29.53
N THR A 126 0.58 -43.00 30.66
CA THR A 126 0.49 -41.58 31.07
C THR A 126 1.41 -41.31 32.26
N ILE A 127 2.23 -40.26 32.15
CA ILE A 127 2.93 -39.66 33.29
C ILE A 127 2.48 -38.21 33.38
N GLN A 128 2.00 -37.78 34.55
CA GLN A 128 1.48 -36.43 34.71
C GLN A 128 1.76 -35.77 36.06
N ASN A 129 1.96 -34.44 36.05
CA ASN A 129 2.17 -33.61 37.24
C ASN A 129 3.34 -34.09 38.11
N ILE A 130 4.51 -34.25 37.51
CA ILE A 130 5.72 -34.76 38.18
C ILE A 130 6.93 -33.89 37.84
N THR A 131 7.73 -33.59 38.87
CA THR A 131 9.10 -33.09 38.72
C THR A 131 10.08 -34.26 38.79
N VAL A 132 11.05 -34.30 37.88
CA VAL A 132 12.16 -35.27 37.90
C VAL A 132 13.48 -34.51 37.94
N GLN A 133 14.39 -34.89 38.83
CA GLN A 133 15.64 -34.15 39.00
C GLN A 133 16.88 -35.00 39.32
N ASN A 134 18.05 -34.39 39.09
CA ASN A 134 19.37 -34.88 39.53
C ASN A 134 19.73 -36.32 39.14
N ALA A 135 19.25 -36.82 38.00
CA ALA A 135 19.76 -38.06 37.43
C ALA A 135 21.17 -37.87 36.81
N THR A 136 22.01 -38.89 36.87
CA THR A 136 23.39 -38.84 36.36
C THR A 136 23.49 -39.07 34.84
N ALA A 137 22.46 -39.62 34.21
CA ALA A 137 22.37 -39.79 32.75
C ALA A 137 21.19 -39.02 32.15
N VAL A 138 19.94 -39.41 32.46
CA VAL A 138 18.73 -38.77 31.92
C VAL A 138 17.63 -38.73 32.98
N ASN A 139 16.98 -37.59 33.21
CA ASN A 139 15.90 -37.53 34.20
C ASN A 139 14.71 -38.41 33.79
N LEU A 140 14.17 -38.26 32.58
CA LEU A 140 13.12 -39.13 32.03
C LEU A 140 13.56 -39.69 30.68
N ILE A 141 13.61 -41.02 30.56
CA ILE A 141 14.03 -41.69 29.33
C ILE A 141 13.02 -42.72 28.85
N GLN A 142 12.80 -42.74 27.53
CA GLN A 142 12.08 -43.77 26.81
C GLN A 142 12.97 -44.29 25.66
N ASP A 143 13.50 -45.51 25.81
CA ASP A 143 14.63 -46.01 24.98
C ASP A 143 14.22 -46.91 23.80
N ALA A 144 13.10 -47.63 23.89
CA ALA A 144 12.65 -48.56 22.85
C ALA A 144 11.24 -48.24 22.40
N ALA A 145 10.97 -48.49 21.10
CA ALA A 145 9.75 -48.11 20.41
C ALA A 145 8.48 -48.34 21.25
N SER A 146 7.67 -47.29 21.36
CA SER A 146 6.43 -47.28 22.12
C SER A 146 5.31 -46.60 21.33
N THR A 147 4.07 -46.90 21.68
CA THR A 147 2.89 -46.19 21.16
C THR A 147 2.04 -45.65 22.30
N GLY A 148 1.45 -44.46 22.13
CA GLY A 148 0.48 -43.90 23.08
C GLY A 148 1.10 -43.39 24.38
N LEU A 149 2.35 -42.91 24.36
CA LEU A 149 2.97 -42.24 25.51
C LEU A 149 2.34 -40.86 25.70
N GLN A 150 1.91 -40.54 26.92
CA GLN A 150 1.46 -39.22 27.33
C GLN A 150 2.34 -38.66 28.44
N LEU A 151 2.92 -37.49 28.21
CA LEU A 151 3.64 -36.72 29.24
C LEU A 151 2.93 -35.38 29.41
N ILE A 152 2.43 -35.10 30.60
CA ILE A 152 1.59 -33.91 30.87
C ILE A 152 2.10 -33.19 32.12
N ASP A 153 2.34 -31.89 32.06
CA ASP A 153 2.77 -31.09 33.21
C ASP A 153 4.05 -31.65 33.88
N ILE A 154 5.07 -31.93 33.07
CA ILE A 154 6.35 -32.49 33.54
C ILE A 154 7.39 -31.39 33.69
N THR A 155 8.07 -31.37 34.83
CA THR A 155 9.24 -30.53 35.05
C THR A 155 10.50 -31.40 35.17
N SER A 156 11.58 -31.06 34.47
CA SER A 156 12.85 -31.77 34.53
C SER A 156 13.99 -30.81 34.82
N THR A 157 14.76 -31.04 35.90
CA THR A 157 15.88 -30.17 36.26
C THR A 157 17.15 -30.95 36.60
N GLY A 158 18.32 -30.47 36.18
CA GLY A 158 19.58 -31.12 36.55
C GLY A 158 20.77 -30.69 35.70
N THR A 159 21.86 -31.45 35.83
CA THR A 159 23.12 -31.21 35.09
C THR A 159 23.27 -32.13 33.87
N ASN A 160 22.34 -33.05 33.63
CA ASN A 160 22.38 -34.00 32.51
C ASN A 160 21.13 -33.88 31.64
N THR A 161 20.97 -34.78 30.68
CA THR A 161 19.85 -34.73 29.73
C THR A 161 18.50 -34.73 30.47
N GLY A 162 17.61 -33.81 30.13
CA GLY A 162 16.35 -33.65 30.81
C GLY A 162 15.35 -34.75 30.43
N ILE A 163 14.92 -34.76 29.18
CA ILE A 163 13.96 -35.74 28.66
C ILE A 163 14.49 -36.29 27.35
N SER A 164 14.48 -37.62 27.21
CA SER A 164 14.93 -38.33 26.01
C SER A 164 13.90 -39.35 25.57
N LEU A 165 13.34 -39.19 24.37
CA LEU A 165 12.30 -40.05 23.80
C LEU A 165 12.78 -40.62 22.46
N THR A 166 12.78 -41.95 22.34
CA THR A 166 13.24 -42.65 21.14
C THR A 166 12.13 -43.53 20.56
N SER A 167 11.70 -43.23 19.35
CA SER A 167 10.67 -43.99 18.63
C SER A 167 9.31 -44.06 19.35
N ALA A 168 8.89 -42.94 19.96
CA ALA A 168 7.56 -42.78 20.57
C ALA A 168 6.49 -42.37 19.54
N SER A 169 5.71 -43.34 19.06
CA SER A 169 4.59 -43.11 18.13
C SER A 169 3.30 -42.73 18.84
N SER A 170 2.40 -42.01 18.17
CA SER A 170 1.10 -41.58 18.72
C SER A 170 1.22 -40.94 20.12
N ALA A 171 2.33 -40.24 20.38
CA ALA A 171 2.60 -39.67 21.68
C ALA A 171 1.92 -38.30 21.84
N PHE A 172 1.47 -37.97 23.04
CA PHE A 172 0.90 -36.67 23.38
C PHE A 172 1.70 -36.03 24.51
N ILE A 173 2.50 -35.03 24.16
CA ILE A 173 3.43 -34.38 25.08
C ILE A 173 2.96 -32.94 25.26
N ASN A 174 2.58 -32.56 26.48
CA ASN A 174 1.96 -31.28 26.74
C ASN A 174 2.48 -30.63 28.03
N ASN A 175 2.81 -29.34 27.95
CA ASN A 175 3.27 -28.52 29.07
C ASN A 175 4.49 -29.12 29.78
N ILE A 176 5.63 -29.05 29.09
CA ILE A 176 6.90 -29.61 29.56
C ILE A 176 7.88 -28.48 29.84
N ASN A 177 8.52 -28.50 31.00
CA ASN A 177 9.54 -27.53 31.39
C ASN A 177 10.85 -28.24 31.73
N VAL A 178 11.90 -28.00 30.95
CA VAL A 178 13.21 -28.60 31.16
C VAL A 178 14.27 -27.53 31.43
N THR A 179 15.09 -27.73 32.44
CA THR A 179 16.29 -26.91 32.71
C THR A 179 17.50 -27.80 32.91
N VAL A 180 18.48 -27.67 32.02
CA VAL A 180 19.76 -28.38 32.07
C VAL A 180 20.87 -27.36 32.29
N SER A 181 21.53 -27.43 33.45
CA SER A 181 22.64 -26.54 33.80
C SER A 181 24.01 -27.08 33.38
N GLY A 182 24.09 -28.36 33.03
CA GLY A 182 25.34 -29.00 32.65
C GLY A 182 25.80 -28.66 31.24
N THR A 183 27.11 -28.81 31.06
CA THR A 183 27.88 -28.08 30.04
C THR A 183 28.62 -29.02 29.09
N ASN A 184 28.51 -30.32 29.33
CA ASN A 184 29.26 -31.35 28.63
C ASN A 184 28.60 -31.69 27.28
N ALA A 185 29.37 -32.25 26.35
CA ALA A 185 28.85 -32.77 25.10
C ALA A 185 27.77 -33.86 25.33
N ASN A 186 26.83 -33.95 24.38
CA ASN A 186 25.72 -34.91 24.33
C ASN A 186 24.70 -34.76 25.48
N LYS A 187 24.47 -33.52 25.94
CA LYS A 187 23.45 -33.19 26.94
C LYS A 187 22.33 -32.39 26.29
N TYR A 188 21.11 -32.86 26.42
CA TYR A 188 19.95 -32.25 25.75
C TYR A 188 18.91 -31.79 26.77
N GLY A 189 18.21 -30.70 26.49
CA GLY A 189 17.02 -30.36 27.27
C GLY A 189 15.92 -31.38 26.99
N PHE A 190 15.27 -31.23 25.84
CA PHE A 190 14.27 -32.13 25.30
C PHE A 190 14.80 -32.78 24.02
N TYR A 191 15.03 -34.08 24.07
CA TYR A 191 15.54 -34.88 22.96
C TYR A 191 14.47 -35.85 22.47
N MET A 192 14.18 -35.82 21.16
CA MET A 192 13.27 -36.75 20.53
C MET A 192 13.81 -37.25 19.19
N LEU A 193 13.97 -38.57 19.04
CA LEU A 193 14.50 -39.22 17.85
C LEU A 193 13.55 -40.31 17.34
N GLY A 194 13.22 -40.33 16.05
CA GLY A 194 12.68 -41.52 15.37
C GLY A 194 11.19 -41.86 15.60
N ALA A 195 10.33 -40.91 15.98
CA ALA A 195 8.90 -41.18 16.18
C ALA A 195 8.20 -41.54 14.86
N SER A 196 7.39 -42.60 14.91
CA SER A 196 6.96 -43.36 13.74
C SER A 196 5.71 -42.81 13.03
N SER A 197 4.82 -42.11 13.74
CA SER A 197 3.74 -41.24 13.22
C SER A 197 2.80 -40.77 14.33
N GLY A 198 2.11 -39.64 14.14
CA GLY A 198 0.95 -39.23 14.96
C GLY A 198 1.31 -38.60 16.31
N THR A 199 2.53 -38.11 16.48
CA THR A 199 2.99 -37.50 17.73
C THR A 199 2.65 -36.01 17.78
N THR A 200 2.15 -35.56 18.93
CA THR A 200 1.81 -34.15 19.20
C THR A 200 2.68 -33.60 20.34
N LEU A 201 3.32 -32.45 20.12
CA LEU A 201 4.07 -31.70 21.12
C LEU A 201 3.39 -30.33 21.33
N ASN A 202 3.09 -29.97 22.57
CA ASN A 202 2.45 -28.70 22.90
C ASN A 202 3.15 -28.06 24.11
N ASN A 203 3.51 -26.78 24.02
CA ASN A 203 4.02 -25.99 25.15
C ASN A 203 5.27 -26.62 25.78
N ILE A 204 6.33 -26.77 24.98
CA ILE A 204 7.59 -27.37 25.43
C ILE A 204 8.62 -26.27 25.64
N THR A 205 9.05 -26.04 26.87
CA THR A 205 10.13 -25.11 27.21
C THR A 205 11.36 -25.86 27.64
N ALA A 206 12.50 -25.62 27.00
CA ALA A 206 13.79 -26.18 27.40
C ALA A 206 14.86 -25.10 27.49
N VAL A 207 15.58 -25.09 28.61
CA VAL A 207 16.66 -24.15 28.90
C VAL A 207 17.96 -24.91 29.11
N GLY A 208 18.98 -24.58 28.34
CA GLY A 208 20.33 -25.12 28.47
C GLY A 208 20.55 -26.55 28.00
N GLY A 209 21.74 -27.08 28.32
CA GLY A 209 22.34 -28.23 27.65
C GLY A 209 23.06 -27.84 26.35
N GLN A 210 23.64 -28.82 25.66
CA GLN A 210 24.26 -28.64 24.34
C GLN A 210 23.23 -28.23 23.29
N VAL A 211 22.05 -28.87 23.31
CA VAL A 211 20.91 -28.52 22.47
C VAL A 211 19.65 -28.54 23.35
N PRO A 212 19.09 -27.38 23.68
CA PRO A 212 17.85 -27.29 24.44
C PRO A 212 16.71 -28.13 23.86
N ILE A 213 16.45 -28.06 22.55
CA ILE A 213 15.45 -28.90 21.88
C ILE A 213 16.06 -29.53 20.62
N PHE A 214 16.03 -30.86 20.58
CA PHE A 214 16.50 -31.67 19.47
C PHE A 214 15.37 -32.57 18.99
N LEU A 215 14.91 -32.37 17.74
CA LEU A 215 13.88 -33.19 17.10
C LEU A 215 14.44 -33.74 15.77
N SER A 216 14.52 -35.06 15.64
CA SER A 216 15.03 -35.67 14.41
C SER A 216 14.27 -36.93 13.98
N ASN A 217 14.11 -37.11 12.65
CA ASN A 217 13.53 -38.31 12.01
C ASN A 217 12.09 -38.60 12.46
N HIS A 218 11.19 -37.62 12.35
CA HIS A 218 9.78 -37.76 12.72
C HIS A 218 8.87 -37.63 11.50
N SER A 219 7.86 -38.48 11.42
CA SER A 219 6.82 -38.36 10.39
C SER A 219 5.47 -37.97 10.98
N ASN A 220 4.71 -37.11 10.30
CA ASN A 220 3.43 -36.57 10.78
C ASN A 220 3.51 -36.00 12.22
N LEU A 221 4.59 -35.27 12.52
CA LEU A 221 4.73 -34.55 13.79
C LEU A 221 3.82 -33.32 13.79
N VAL A 222 3.04 -33.14 14.85
CA VAL A 222 2.34 -31.87 15.13
C VAL A 222 3.01 -31.23 16.31
N ALA A 223 3.63 -30.07 16.13
CA ALA A 223 4.30 -29.38 17.23
C ALA A 223 3.83 -27.93 17.33
N ASN A 224 3.50 -27.52 18.56
CA ASN A 224 2.98 -26.21 18.89
C ASN A 224 3.69 -25.61 20.10
N ASN A 225 4.04 -24.33 20.01
CA ASN A 225 4.62 -23.54 21.09
C ASN A 225 5.85 -24.21 21.73
N LEU A 226 6.90 -24.39 20.92
CA LEU A 226 8.20 -24.84 21.41
C LEU A 226 9.07 -23.62 21.75
N THR A 227 9.71 -23.61 22.92
CA THR A 227 10.61 -22.55 23.37
C THR A 227 11.93 -23.16 23.82
N ALA A 228 13.00 -22.87 23.08
CA ALA A 228 14.36 -23.24 23.45
C ALA A 228 15.13 -21.99 23.85
N LYS A 229 15.87 -22.07 24.97
CA LYS A 229 16.82 -21.03 25.40
C LYS A 229 18.19 -21.65 25.65
N SER A 230 19.16 -21.31 24.81
CA SER A 230 20.55 -21.68 25.08
C SER A 230 21.16 -20.75 26.13
N ASN A 231 21.86 -21.33 27.11
CA ASN A 231 22.73 -20.62 28.06
C ASN A 231 24.18 -21.12 27.97
N TRP A 232 24.53 -21.88 26.92
CA TRP A 232 25.81 -22.58 26.80
C TRP A 232 26.43 -22.56 25.39
N HIS A 233 27.76 -22.62 25.36
CA HIS A 233 28.63 -22.72 24.20
C HIS A 233 28.68 -24.14 23.64
N SER A 234 27.79 -24.45 22.72
CA SER A 234 27.71 -25.76 22.08
C SER A 234 28.33 -25.69 20.68
N SER A 235 29.09 -26.69 20.24
CA SER A 235 29.49 -26.79 18.82
C SER A 235 28.33 -27.16 17.89
N TYR A 236 27.12 -27.28 18.44
CA TYR A 236 25.89 -27.72 17.78
C TYR A 236 24.84 -26.59 17.82
N ALA A 237 23.66 -26.78 17.23
CA ALA A 237 22.63 -25.74 17.22
C ALA A 237 21.93 -25.54 18.58
N GLY A 238 21.44 -24.33 18.86
CA GLY A 238 20.61 -24.05 20.04
C GLY A 238 19.19 -24.63 19.93
N PHE A 239 18.71 -24.78 18.69
CA PHE A 239 17.48 -25.46 18.34
C PHE A 239 17.71 -26.27 17.07
N TYR A 240 17.46 -27.58 17.11
CA TYR A 240 17.79 -28.48 16.00
C TYR A 240 16.58 -29.28 15.54
N LEU A 241 16.20 -29.08 14.27
CA LEU A 241 15.17 -29.84 13.56
C LEU A 241 15.80 -30.56 12.37
N ASN A 242 15.57 -31.87 12.24
CA ASN A 242 16.13 -32.65 11.15
C ASN A 242 15.20 -33.75 10.63
N ALA A 243 15.04 -33.86 9.31
CA ALA A 243 14.29 -34.96 8.69
C ALA A 243 12.87 -35.12 9.26
N LEU A 244 12.08 -34.04 9.22
CA LEU A 244 10.73 -33.99 9.78
C LEU A 244 9.68 -33.91 8.64
N THR A 245 8.55 -34.62 8.79
CA THR A 245 7.31 -34.43 8.00
C THR A 245 6.10 -34.20 8.93
N GLY A 246 5.05 -33.52 8.47
CA GLY A 246 3.93 -33.05 9.32
C GLY A 246 3.70 -31.53 9.34
N THR A 247 3.48 -30.96 10.51
CA THR A 247 3.11 -29.54 10.71
C THR A 247 3.70 -28.96 12.01
N LEU A 248 4.36 -27.79 11.92
CA LEU A 248 4.89 -27.05 13.07
C LEU A 248 4.24 -25.66 13.13
N THR A 249 3.24 -25.48 14.00
CA THR A 249 2.43 -24.26 14.08
C THR A 249 2.70 -23.47 15.36
N GLY A 250 3.01 -22.17 15.23
CA GLY A 250 3.07 -21.23 16.35
C GLY A 250 4.12 -21.55 17.41
N SER A 251 5.41 -21.45 17.07
CA SER A 251 6.48 -21.62 18.04
C SER A 251 7.26 -20.32 18.25
N ASN A 252 7.29 -19.83 19.49
CA ASN A 252 8.09 -18.68 19.91
C ASN A 252 9.49 -19.19 20.30
N TRP A 253 10.49 -18.96 19.45
CA TRP A 253 11.87 -19.40 19.71
C TRP A 253 12.65 -18.26 20.38
N VAL A 254 13.54 -18.55 21.34
CA VAL A 254 14.40 -17.51 21.96
C VAL A 254 15.83 -18.05 22.05
N ALA A 255 16.57 -18.02 20.95
CA ALA A 255 17.94 -18.52 20.91
C ALA A 255 18.97 -17.38 21.17
N GLY A 256 19.02 -16.86 22.40
CA GLY A 256 20.05 -15.87 22.78
C GLY A 256 20.35 -15.88 24.28
N GLY A 257 21.55 -16.33 24.64
CA GLY A 257 22.14 -16.17 25.97
C GLY A 257 22.94 -14.88 26.07
N SER A 258 23.03 -14.32 27.28
CA SER A 258 23.74 -13.08 27.59
C SER A 258 25.24 -13.14 27.26
N GLY A 259 25.69 -12.36 26.28
CA GLY A 259 27.07 -11.84 26.18
C GLY A 259 28.12 -12.72 25.52
N THR A 260 27.90 -14.02 25.36
CA THR A 260 28.82 -14.94 24.67
C THR A 260 27.99 -16.10 24.09
N GLY A 261 27.80 -16.20 22.77
CA GLY A 261 26.81 -17.10 22.17
C GLY A 261 27.29 -18.50 21.79
N ASN A 262 26.49 -19.21 20.98
CA ASN A 262 26.67 -20.62 20.65
C ASN A 262 27.86 -20.85 19.70
N ALA A 263 28.62 -21.95 19.80
CA ALA A 263 29.73 -22.23 18.85
C ALA A 263 29.25 -22.89 17.54
N GLY A 264 27.95 -23.17 17.41
CA GLY A 264 27.26 -23.59 16.18
C GLY A 264 26.16 -22.60 15.78
N HIS A 265 25.15 -23.04 15.03
CA HIS A 265 24.02 -22.21 14.63
C HIS A 265 23.12 -21.83 15.81
N GLY A 266 22.39 -20.71 15.73
CA GLY A 266 21.33 -20.43 16.72
C GLY A 266 20.18 -21.43 16.54
N ILE A 267 19.61 -21.44 15.34
CA ILE A 267 18.58 -22.37 14.88
C ILE A 267 19.09 -23.11 13.65
N TRP A 268 18.87 -24.41 13.60
CA TRP A 268 19.19 -25.24 12.46
C TRP A 268 18.00 -26.11 12.08
N ILE A 269 17.46 -25.87 10.88
CA ILE A 269 16.43 -26.67 10.22
C ILE A 269 17.07 -27.39 9.04
N ASN A 270 17.04 -28.71 9.03
CA ASN A 270 17.68 -29.51 8.01
C ASN A 270 16.71 -30.56 7.45
N ASN A 271 16.60 -30.66 6.12
CA ASN A 271 15.83 -31.71 5.46
C ASN A 271 14.39 -31.83 6.02
N CYS A 272 13.75 -30.71 6.31
CA CYS A 272 12.41 -30.69 6.89
C CYS A 272 11.39 -30.36 5.78
N ASP A 273 10.41 -31.25 5.61
CA ASP A 273 9.26 -31.06 4.71
C ASP A 273 8.00 -30.85 5.57
N ILE A 274 8.04 -29.78 6.38
CA ILE A 274 6.95 -29.31 7.25
C ILE A 274 6.76 -27.81 7.07
N PRO A 275 5.52 -27.30 6.95
CA PRO A 275 5.28 -25.89 7.19
C PRO A 275 5.72 -25.56 8.62
N PHE A 276 6.58 -24.56 8.78
CA PHE A 276 7.02 -24.05 10.07
C PHE A 276 6.81 -22.55 10.19
N SER A 277 6.56 -22.06 11.40
CA SER A 277 6.52 -20.63 11.69
C SER A 277 7.51 -20.31 12.80
N ILE A 278 8.47 -19.46 12.47
CA ILE A 278 9.46 -18.90 13.39
C ILE A 278 9.06 -17.45 13.63
N SER A 279 8.77 -17.07 14.87
CA SER A 279 8.42 -15.68 15.18
C SER A 279 8.97 -15.21 16.51
N GLY A 280 9.33 -13.92 16.59
CA GLY A 280 9.70 -13.23 17.83
C GLY A 280 11.00 -13.74 18.44
N VAL A 281 11.98 -14.06 17.60
CA VAL A 281 13.22 -14.74 18.01
C VAL A 281 14.38 -13.77 17.99
N THR A 282 15.20 -13.82 19.04
CA THR A 282 16.56 -13.28 18.99
C THR A 282 17.56 -14.41 18.76
N THR A 283 18.40 -14.32 17.73
CA THR A 283 19.56 -15.19 17.51
C THR A 283 20.85 -14.37 17.51
N SER A 284 21.61 -14.43 18.62
CA SER A 284 22.80 -13.59 18.75
C SER A 284 24.06 -14.28 19.22
N TYR A 285 25.21 -13.77 18.77
CA TYR A 285 26.55 -14.24 19.13
C TYR A 285 26.80 -15.72 18.77
N ASN A 286 26.11 -16.25 17.75
CA ASN A 286 26.28 -17.62 17.31
C ASN A 286 27.48 -17.76 16.35
N GLY A 287 28.07 -18.95 16.37
CA GLY A 287 29.18 -19.37 15.55
C GLY A 287 30.58 -19.01 16.07
N THR A 288 31.56 -19.66 15.45
CA THR A 288 33.00 -19.43 15.53
C THR A 288 33.61 -19.28 14.13
N THR A 289 32.85 -19.59 13.08
CA THR A 289 33.22 -19.50 11.67
C THR A 289 32.13 -18.79 10.88
N GLU A 290 32.48 -18.32 9.68
CA GLU A 290 31.56 -17.64 8.76
C GLU A 290 30.37 -18.51 8.31
N SER A 291 30.54 -19.84 8.28
CA SER A 291 29.47 -20.77 7.93
C SER A 291 28.36 -20.88 8.99
N GLN A 292 28.60 -20.40 10.21
CA GLN A 292 27.70 -20.60 11.35
C GLN A 292 26.81 -19.38 11.56
N SER A 293 25.57 -19.51 11.08
CA SER A 293 24.56 -18.44 11.05
C SER A 293 23.67 -18.40 12.29
N GLY A 294 23.01 -17.25 12.53
CA GLY A 294 21.94 -17.14 13.53
C GLY A 294 20.80 -18.13 13.26
N ILE A 295 20.28 -18.13 12.03
CA ILE A 295 19.34 -19.12 11.52
C ILE A 295 19.92 -19.78 10.27
N TYR A 296 19.92 -21.11 10.24
CA TYR A 296 20.39 -21.90 9.12
C TYR A 296 19.32 -22.91 8.69
N ILE A 297 18.90 -22.83 7.43
CA ILE A 297 17.89 -23.70 6.83
C ILE A 297 18.53 -24.39 5.64
N SER A 298 18.53 -25.73 5.63
CA SER A 298 19.11 -26.52 4.53
C SER A 298 18.17 -27.59 4.01
N ASP A 299 18.13 -27.75 2.69
CA ASP A 299 17.43 -28.83 1.98
C ASP A 299 15.94 -28.99 2.41
N SER A 300 15.25 -27.89 2.66
CA SER A 300 13.91 -27.90 3.27
C SER A 300 12.88 -27.22 2.37
N ALA A 301 12.15 -28.01 1.57
CA ALA A 301 11.07 -27.52 0.71
C ALA A 301 9.77 -27.40 1.51
N THR A 302 9.34 -26.19 1.87
CA THR A 302 8.24 -26.02 2.83
C THR A 302 7.28 -24.91 2.41
N SER A 303 6.37 -25.25 1.50
CA SER A 303 5.26 -24.35 1.17
C SER A 303 4.50 -23.97 2.44
N GLY A 304 4.38 -22.66 2.70
CA GLY A 304 3.73 -22.13 3.90
C GLY A 304 4.66 -21.95 5.10
N ALA A 305 5.98 -22.10 4.96
CA ALA A 305 6.92 -21.71 6.00
C ALA A 305 7.06 -20.18 6.12
N SER A 306 7.21 -19.70 7.36
CA SER A 306 7.32 -18.28 7.68
C SER A 306 8.40 -18.00 8.74
N ILE A 307 9.10 -16.88 8.56
CA ILE A 307 10.13 -16.36 9.46
C ILE A 307 9.85 -14.88 9.69
N THR A 308 9.28 -14.53 10.84
CA THR A 308 8.78 -13.18 11.11
C THR A 308 9.35 -12.56 12.38
N ASP A 309 9.61 -11.26 12.36
CA ASP A 309 9.97 -10.48 13.56
C ASP A 309 11.17 -11.06 14.32
N ILE A 310 12.24 -11.39 13.57
CA ILE A 310 13.49 -11.94 14.10
C ILE A 310 14.53 -10.83 14.27
N ASP A 311 15.22 -10.84 15.40
CA ASP A 311 16.49 -10.12 15.58
C ASP A 311 17.66 -11.11 15.51
N SER A 312 18.37 -11.14 14.39
CA SER A 312 19.55 -11.98 14.19
C SER A 312 20.81 -11.12 14.10
N SER A 313 21.48 -10.93 15.24
CA SER A 313 22.56 -9.96 15.38
C SER A 313 23.81 -10.51 16.06
N TYR A 314 24.97 -9.97 15.70
CA TYR A 314 26.30 -10.30 16.23
C TYR A 314 26.73 -11.76 16.01
N ASN A 315 26.18 -12.46 15.02
CA ASN A 315 26.62 -13.81 14.66
C ASN A 315 27.92 -13.75 13.84
N THR A 316 28.77 -14.78 13.95
CA THR A 316 30.04 -14.86 13.19
C THR A 316 29.82 -15.18 11.71
N GLY A 317 28.68 -15.78 11.38
CA GLY A 317 28.24 -16.02 10.02
C GLY A 317 27.14 -15.06 9.57
N HIS A 318 26.16 -15.59 8.85
CA HIS A 318 25.01 -14.82 8.36
C HIS A 318 23.94 -14.65 9.45
N GLY A 319 23.08 -13.64 9.29
CA GLY A 319 21.87 -13.52 10.10
C GLY A 319 20.90 -14.66 9.81
N LEU A 320 20.54 -14.80 8.54
CA LEU A 320 19.74 -15.89 8.00
C LEU A 320 20.45 -16.48 6.77
N ASN A 321 20.65 -17.80 6.77
CA ASN A 321 21.21 -18.52 5.63
C ASN A 321 20.26 -19.65 5.21
N ILE A 322 19.78 -19.57 3.97
CA ILE A 322 18.91 -20.56 3.35
C ILE A 322 19.70 -21.25 2.23
N VAL A 323 19.89 -22.55 2.38
CA VAL A 323 20.75 -23.35 1.52
C VAL A 323 19.96 -24.50 0.89
N ALA A 324 20.27 -24.79 -0.37
CA ALA A 324 19.85 -26.01 -1.06
C ALA A 324 21.12 -26.76 -1.49
N GLY A 325 21.50 -27.78 -0.74
CA GLY A 325 22.70 -28.59 -0.96
C GLY A 325 22.44 -29.78 -1.90
N THR A 326 21.46 -30.62 -1.55
CA THR A 326 21.05 -31.80 -2.33
C THR A 326 19.54 -31.87 -2.59
N GLY A 327 18.75 -31.12 -1.83
CA GLY A 327 17.31 -30.97 -1.97
C GLY A 327 16.95 -29.55 -2.42
N HIS A 328 15.66 -29.31 -2.60
CA HIS A 328 15.13 -27.98 -2.94
C HIS A 328 14.68 -27.24 -1.68
N THR A 329 14.80 -25.91 -1.68
CA THR A 329 14.23 -25.04 -0.64
C THR A 329 13.40 -23.94 -1.31
N SER A 330 12.09 -23.89 -1.05
CA SER A 330 11.22 -22.95 -1.73
C SER A 330 9.97 -22.54 -0.94
N GLY A 331 9.43 -21.38 -1.29
CA GLY A 331 8.13 -20.90 -0.80
C GLY A 331 8.13 -20.35 0.63
N ILE A 332 9.29 -19.92 1.15
CA ILE A 332 9.42 -19.35 2.49
C ILE A 332 9.12 -17.85 2.46
N THR A 333 8.28 -17.39 3.38
CA THR A 333 8.03 -15.96 3.60
C THR A 333 8.85 -15.46 4.79
N ILE A 334 9.67 -14.44 4.58
CA ILE A 334 10.61 -13.86 5.54
C ILE A 334 10.20 -12.39 5.70
N GLN A 335 9.83 -11.94 6.89
CA GLN A 335 9.22 -10.61 7.07
C GLN A 335 9.62 -9.94 8.37
N GLY A 336 9.88 -8.63 8.36
CA GLY A 336 10.04 -7.87 9.61
C GLY A 336 11.33 -8.21 10.37
N ASN A 337 12.35 -8.73 9.68
CA ASN A 337 13.54 -9.23 10.35
C ASN A 337 14.67 -8.20 10.36
N PHE A 338 15.46 -8.21 11.42
CA PHE A 338 16.62 -7.35 11.63
C PHE A 338 17.90 -8.19 11.63
N HIS A 339 18.91 -7.74 10.87
CA HIS A 339 20.16 -8.48 10.66
C HIS A 339 21.39 -7.57 10.76
N HIS A 340 22.26 -7.84 11.74
CA HIS A 340 23.56 -7.17 11.91
C HIS A 340 24.65 -8.19 12.30
N ASN A 341 25.42 -8.72 11.35
CA ASN A 341 26.27 -9.90 11.53
C ASN A 341 27.65 -9.75 10.88
N ALA A 342 28.58 -10.67 11.16
CA ALA A 342 29.94 -10.57 10.63
C ALA A 342 30.05 -10.89 9.13
N VAL A 343 29.09 -11.61 8.54
CA VAL A 343 29.04 -11.93 7.10
C VAL A 343 27.84 -11.26 6.45
N HIS A 344 26.86 -11.98 5.92
CA HIS A 344 25.70 -11.38 5.26
C HIS A 344 24.53 -11.20 6.21
N GLY A 345 23.65 -10.25 5.93
CA GLY A 345 22.36 -10.18 6.64
C GLY A 345 21.52 -11.41 6.31
N VAL A 346 21.15 -11.54 5.04
CA VAL A 346 20.39 -12.67 4.49
C VAL A 346 21.14 -13.26 3.28
N GLN A 347 21.33 -14.57 3.26
CA GLN A 347 21.83 -15.29 2.09
C GLN A 347 20.83 -16.36 1.63
N LEU A 348 20.55 -16.36 0.33
CA LEU A 348 19.82 -17.41 -0.38
C LEU A 348 20.80 -18.13 -1.31
N ASN A 349 21.05 -19.41 -1.08
CA ASN A 349 22.15 -20.14 -1.71
C ASN A 349 21.73 -21.52 -2.26
N GLY A 350 21.66 -21.66 -3.58
CA GLY A 350 21.46 -22.96 -4.23
C GLY A 350 22.77 -23.62 -4.69
N SER A 351 22.73 -24.93 -4.96
CA SER A 351 23.91 -25.68 -5.39
C SER A 351 23.84 -26.18 -6.83
N SER A 352 22.63 -26.45 -7.36
CA SER A 352 22.44 -27.04 -8.68
C SER A 352 21.02 -26.83 -9.22
N ASP A 353 20.76 -27.18 -10.47
CA ASP A 353 19.40 -27.11 -11.05
C ASP A 353 18.39 -28.02 -10.32
N SER A 354 18.87 -29.07 -9.65
CA SER A 354 18.09 -29.99 -8.81
C SER A 354 18.12 -29.66 -7.31
N ALA A 355 18.76 -28.54 -6.93
CA ALA A 355 18.86 -28.09 -5.55
C ALA A 355 18.90 -26.56 -5.53
N LYS A 356 17.72 -25.97 -5.75
CA LYS A 356 17.50 -24.53 -5.86
C LYS A 356 16.96 -23.93 -4.56
N VAL A 357 17.25 -22.64 -4.38
CA VAL A 357 16.54 -21.78 -3.42
C VAL A 357 15.63 -20.86 -4.22
N GLU A 358 14.32 -21.10 -4.22
CA GLU A 358 13.42 -20.39 -5.15
C GLU A 358 12.06 -19.99 -4.58
N ASN A 359 11.46 -18.95 -5.18
CA ASN A 359 10.13 -18.46 -4.82
C ASN A 359 10.02 -18.05 -3.34
N ASN A 360 11.11 -17.61 -2.73
CA ASN A 360 11.11 -17.06 -1.38
C ASN A 360 10.88 -15.55 -1.44
N ILE A 361 10.19 -15.02 -0.45
CA ILE A 361 9.89 -13.58 -0.35
C ILE A 361 10.50 -13.07 0.94
N VAL A 362 11.49 -12.19 0.83
CA VAL A 362 12.01 -11.38 1.93
C VAL A 362 11.38 -10.01 1.85
N ARG A 363 10.70 -9.58 2.90
CA ARG A 363 10.02 -8.28 2.92
C ARG A 363 10.16 -7.53 4.22
N ASP A 364 10.05 -6.21 4.16
CA ASP A 364 9.99 -5.36 5.36
C ASP A 364 11.15 -5.65 6.33
N SER A 365 12.33 -6.02 5.81
CA SER A 365 13.47 -6.51 6.59
C SER A 365 14.68 -5.59 6.45
N ILE A 366 15.49 -5.50 7.49
CA ILE A 366 16.63 -4.59 7.60
C ILE A 366 17.91 -5.41 7.74
N ALA A 367 18.86 -5.19 6.84
CA ALA A 367 20.23 -5.67 6.94
C ALA A 367 21.16 -4.47 7.13
N ILE A 368 21.70 -4.30 8.34
CA ILE A 368 22.49 -3.13 8.72
C ILE A 368 23.85 -3.52 9.28
N SER A 369 24.88 -2.79 8.84
CA SER A 369 26.26 -2.92 9.35
C SER A 369 26.79 -4.36 9.36
N ASN A 370 26.35 -5.18 8.40
CA ASN A 370 26.88 -6.52 8.24
C ASN A 370 28.31 -6.45 7.71
N GLY A 371 29.19 -7.38 8.08
CA GLY A 371 30.59 -7.36 7.62
C GLY A 371 30.77 -7.70 6.13
N GLY A 372 29.78 -8.39 5.54
CA GLY A 372 29.61 -8.60 4.11
C GLY A 372 28.35 -7.93 3.58
N ASP A 373 27.71 -8.52 2.59
CA ASP A 373 26.52 -7.94 1.93
C ASP A 373 25.25 -7.91 2.80
N GLY A 374 24.33 -7.00 2.49
CA GLY A 374 23.02 -6.96 3.15
C GLY A 374 22.16 -8.18 2.80
N PHE A 375 21.83 -8.31 1.52
CA PHE A 375 21.04 -9.43 0.98
C PHE A 375 21.75 -10.03 -0.24
N ASP A 376 22.01 -11.34 -0.20
CA ASP A 376 22.79 -12.06 -1.22
C ASP A 376 21.98 -13.19 -1.88
N PHE A 377 21.87 -13.12 -3.20
CA PHE A 377 21.41 -14.22 -4.06
C PHE A 377 22.60 -14.97 -4.65
N PHE A 378 22.92 -16.12 -4.06
CA PHE A 378 24.06 -16.93 -4.46
C PHE A 378 23.62 -18.19 -5.22
N SER A 379 24.23 -18.46 -6.38
CA SER A 379 24.19 -19.74 -7.12
C SER A 379 22.83 -20.45 -7.19
N LYS A 380 22.08 -20.45 -8.30
CA LYS A 380 20.79 -21.16 -8.41
C LYS A 380 19.74 -20.74 -7.36
N ALA A 381 19.91 -19.55 -6.78
CA ALA A 381 18.87 -18.83 -6.08
C ALA A 381 17.99 -18.14 -7.13
N ASP A 382 16.87 -18.75 -7.50
CA ASP A 382 16.05 -18.33 -8.64
C ASP A 382 14.68 -17.79 -8.19
N ASN A 383 14.14 -16.79 -8.88
CA ASN A 383 12.77 -16.29 -8.66
C ASN A 383 12.46 -15.85 -7.22
N ASN A 384 13.46 -15.38 -6.47
CA ASN A 384 13.26 -14.84 -5.13
C ASN A 384 12.96 -13.34 -5.19
N THR A 385 12.23 -12.84 -4.21
CA THR A 385 11.82 -11.43 -4.15
C THR A 385 12.31 -10.78 -2.85
N ILE A 386 13.02 -9.65 -2.97
CA ILE A 386 13.21 -8.66 -1.91
C ILE A 386 12.17 -7.55 -2.13
N LEU A 387 11.37 -7.23 -1.11
CA LEU A 387 10.31 -6.23 -1.18
C LEU A 387 10.34 -5.32 0.06
N ARG A 388 10.53 -4.00 -0.09
CA ARG A 388 10.55 -3.06 1.05
C ARG A 388 11.60 -3.41 2.10
N CYS A 389 12.79 -3.81 1.64
CA CYS A 389 13.91 -4.07 2.53
C CYS A 389 14.91 -2.91 2.50
N SER A 390 15.68 -2.79 3.58
CA SER A 390 16.73 -1.78 3.72
C SER A 390 18.09 -2.43 3.94
N ALA A 391 19.05 -2.14 3.06
CA ALA A 391 20.45 -2.55 3.17
C ALA A 391 21.32 -1.34 3.52
N ILE A 392 21.79 -1.27 4.76
CA ILE A 392 22.35 -0.04 5.34
C ILE A 392 23.78 -0.26 5.81
N GLY A 393 24.74 0.48 5.27
CA GLY A 393 26.09 0.50 5.83
C GLY A 393 26.81 -0.85 5.88
N ASN A 394 26.48 -1.77 4.96
CA ASN A 394 27.05 -3.12 4.94
C ASN A 394 28.46 -3.13 4.30
N GLY A 395 29.29 -4.08 4.73
CA GLY A 395 30.71 -4.19 4.40
C GLY A 395 31.63 -3.63 5.48
N THR A 396 32.93 -3.89 5.33
CA THR A 396 33.98 -3.31 6.18
C THR A 396 35.01 -2.58 5.34
N ASP A 397 35.60 -1.49 5.86
CA ASP A 397 36.61 -0.69 5.15
C ASP A 397 37.99 -1.40 5.08
N THR A 398 38.07 -2.71 5.31
CA THR A 398 39.32 -3.44 5.13
C THR A 398 39.60 -3.59 3.63
N VAL A 399 40.68 -2.97 3.16
CA VAL A 399 41.09 -2.93 1.75
C VAL A 399 41.12 -4.36 1.17
N GLY A 400 40.13 -4.69 0.33
CA GLY A 400 40.10 -5.93 -0.45
C GLY A 400 39.05 -6.99 -0.07
N SER A 401 37.99 -6.69 0.69
CA SER A 401 36.85 -7.61 0.78
C SER A 401 35.96 -7.49 -0.46
N ASP A 402 35.71 -8.60 -1.17
CA ASP A 402 34.72 -8.68 -2.27
C ASP A 402 33.26 -8.64 -1.79
N ARG A 403 33.05 -8.29 -0.51
CA ARG A 403 31.77 -8.22 0.20
C ARG A 403 31.57 -6.81 0.75
N GLY A 404 30.31 -6.38 0.84
CA GLY A 404 29.90 -5.04 1.26
C GLY A 404 28.92 -4.39 0.29
N ASP A 405 28.20 -5.19 -0.49
CA ASP A 405 27.14 -4.72 -1.37
C ASP A 405 25.81 -4.66 -0.58
N GLY A 406 24.95 -3.69 -0.87
CA GLY A 406 23.63 -3.62 -0.26
C GLY A 406 22.79 -4.84 -0.63
N PHE A 407 22.66 -5.06 -1.94
CA PHE A 407 22.07 -6.24 -2.54
C PHE A 407 23.05 -6.86 -3.56
N SER A 408 23.18 -8.18 -3.57
CA SER A 408 24.05 -8.87 -4.52
C SER A 408 23.37 -10.06 -5.19
N ALA A 409 23.75 -10.33 -6.44
CA ALA A 409 23.33 -11.51 -7.18
C ALA A 409 24.50 -12.10 -7.98
N HIS A 410 24.83 -13.34 -7.69
CA HIS A 410 25.96 -14.05 -8.29
C HIS A 410 25.54 -14.91 -9.49
N GLY A 411 26.54 -15.40 -10.24
CA GLY A 411 26.32 -16.20 -11.43
C GLY A 411 25.36 -17.37 -11.21
N SER A 412 24.52 -17.63 -12.21
CA SER A 412 23.45 -18.64 -12.16
C SER A 412 22.28 -18.37 -11.19
N ALA A 413 22.09 -17.15 -10.68
CA ALA A 413 20.89 -16.74 -9.96
C ALA A 413 19.95 -15.95 -10.90
N TYR A 414 18.77 -16.51 -11.22
CA TYR A 414 17.91 -16.00 -12.30
C TYR A 414 16.52 -15.56 -11.83
N GLY A 415 15.99 -14.50 -12.45
CA GLY A 415 14.61 -14.05 -12.24
C GLY A 415 14.34 -13.44 -10.87
N ASN A 416 15.38 -13.03 -10.14
CA ASN A 416 15.23 -12.42 -8.83
C ASN A 416 14.69 -10.98 -8.94
N GLN A 417 14.00 -10.51 -7.90
CA GLN A 417 13.31 -9.22 -7.91
C GLN A 417 13.70 -8.41 -6.68
N ILE A 418 13.97 -7.13 -6.87
CA ILE A 418 14.19 -6.16 -5.78
C ILE A 418 13.21 -5.00 -6.00
N LEU A 419 12.26 -4.82 -5.10
CA LEU A 419 11.11 -3.95 -5.28
C LEU A 419 10.98 -3.00 -4.09
N TYR A 420 10.74 -1.71 -4.32
CA TYR A 420 10.58 -0.71 -3.25
C TYR A 420 11.63 -0.84 -2.16
N SER A 421 12.91 -1.03 -2.50
CA SER A 421 13.94 -1.30 -1.50
C SER A 421 14.95 -0.16 -1.43
N LEU A 422 15.64 -0.07 -0.30
CA LEU A 422 16.63 0.97 -0.03
C LEU A 422 18.00 0.31 0.12
N ALA A 423 19.01 0.85 -0.55
CA ALA A 423 20.40 0.56 -0.23
C ALA A 423 21.17 1.87 -0.09
N TYR A 424 21.77 2.09 1.06
CA TYR A 424 22.54 3.30 1.29
C TYR A 424 23.73 3.11 2.22
N ASN A 425 24.76 3.94 2.00
CA ASN A 425 26.00 3.94 2.77
C ASN A 425 26.78 2.61 2.76
N ASN A 426 26.45 1.66 1.88
CA ASN A 426 27.15 0.38 1.80
C ASN A 426 28.58 0.60 1.25
N VAL A 427 29.54 -0.21 1.70
CA VAL A 427 30.98 0.02 1.47
C VAL A 427 31.38 -0.16 0.00
N LEU A 428 30.78 -1.12 -0.72
CA LEU A 428 31.13 -1.41 -2.11
C LEU A 428 30.12 -0.84 -3.10
N SER A 429 28.90 -1.37 -3.09
CA SER A 429 27.81 -0.86 -3.94
C SER A 429 26.44 -0.93 -3.28
N GLY A 430 25.49 -0.21 -3.87
CA GLY A 430 24.07 -0.40 -3.53
C GLY A 430 23.55 -1.73 -4.06
N LEU A 431 23.99 -2.11 -5.27
CA LEU A 431 23.54 -3.28 -6.00
C LEU A 431 24.65 -3.87 -6.87
N ALA A 432 25.03 -5.13 -6.64
CA ALA A 432 26.08 -5.82 -7.39
C ALA A 432 25.57 -7.09 -8.10
N HIS A 433 25.59 -7.09 -9.42
CA HIS A 433 25.13 -8.22 -10.24
C HIS A 433 26.23 -8.81 -11.09
N ILE A 434 26.52 -10.09 -10.88
CA ILE A 434 27.77 -10.69 -11.32
C ILE A 434 27.49 -11.83 -12.31
N GLN A 435 28.38 -11.98 -13.30
CA GLN A 435 28.34 -13.09 -14.28
C GLN A 435 26.96 -13.23 -14.93
N THR A 436 26.34 -14.42 -14.88
CA THR A 436 25.17 -14.74 -15.68
C THR A 436 23.82 -14.42 -15.02
N SER A 437 23.81 -13.67 -13.90
CA SER A 437 22.58 -13.43 -13.14
C SER A 437 21.54 -12.64 -13.93
N SER A 438 20.26 -12.77 -13.56
CA SER A 438 19.17 -11.99 -14.15
C SER A 438 18.08 -11.66 -13.13
N GLY A 439 17.33 -10.61 -13.42
CA GLY A 439 16.27 -10.15 -12.53
C GLY A 439 15.70 -8.79 -12.87
N ILE A 440 14.96 -8.22 -11.95
CA ILE A 440 14.38 -6.88 -12.05
C ILE A 440 14.64 -6.09 -10.77
N VAL A 441 14.80 -4.78 -10.93
CA VAL A 441 14.85 -3.84 -9.82
C VAL A 441 13.95 -2.67 -10.14
N TYR A 442 12.88 -2.52 -9.34
CA TYR A 442 11.88 -1.49 -9.55
C TYR A 442 11.69 -0.62 -8.32
N ASN A 443 11.42 0.66 -8.57
CA ASN A 443 10.98 1.60 -7.55
C ASN A 443 11.89 1.62 -6.33
N SER A 444 13.21 1.57 -6.49
CA SER A 444 14.15 1.46 -5.37
C SER A 444 15.08 2.67 -5.29
N VAL A 445 15.67 2.92 -4.11
CA VAL A 445 16.60 4.03 -3.87
C VAL A 445 17.98 3.48 -3.52
N PHE A 446 18.98 3.96 -4.25
CA PHE A 446 20.39 3.65 -4.06
C PHE A 446 21.14 4.96 -3.79
N TYR A 447 21.52 5.19 -2.53
CA TYR A 447 22.09 6.47 -2.10
C TYR A 447 23.46 6.33 -1.44
N ASN A 448 24.44 7.12 -1.88
CA ASN A 448 25.75 7.22 -1.23
C ASN A 448 26.44 5.87 -0.94
N ASN A 449 26.30 4.92 -1.87
CA ASN A 449 26.98 3.62 -1.78
C ASN A 449 28.34 3.68 -2.44
N GLY A 450 29.26 2.87 -1.92
CA GLY A 450 30.66 2.87 -2.28
C GLY A 450 31.44 3.96 -1.55
N ILE A 451 32.66 3.64 -1.12
CA ILE A 451 33.56 4.61 -0.48
C ILE A 451 34.85 4.75 -1.27
N ALA A 452 35.33 5.98 -1.43
CA ALA A 452 36.48 6.29 -2.28
C ALA A 452 37.82 5.69 -1.79
N THR A 453 37.90 5.30 -0.51
CA THR A 453 39.10 4.68 0.09
C THR A 453 39.26 3.21 -0.25
N GLN A 454 38.20 2.55 -0.73
CA GLN A 454 38.28 1.15 -1.16
C GLN A 454 39.14 1.00 -2.41
N ALA A 455 39.80 -0.15 -2.53
CA ALA A 455 40.62 -0.44 -3.71
C ALA A 455 39.77 -0.62 -4.98
N THR A 456 38.53 -1.10 -4.82
CA THR A 456 37.59 -1.39 -5.91
C THR A 456 36.17 -0.97 -5.53
N PRO A 457 35.88 0.33 -5.38
CA PRO A 457 34.53 0.80 -5.12
C PRO A 457 33.63 0.50 -6.33
N ARG A 458 32.37 0.17 -6.09
CA ARG A 458 31.46 -0.38 -7.11
C ARG A 458 30.26 0.54 -7.41
N GLY A 459 29.88 1.44 -6.50
CA GLY A 459 28.94 2.54 -6.78
C GLY A 459 27.47 2.18 -6.60
N GLY A 460 26.59 2.75 -7.43
CA GLY A 460 25.14 2.55 -7.28
C GLY A 460 24.75 1.15 -7.72
N PHE A 461 24.78 0.95 -9.04
CA PHE A 461 24.64 -0.34 -9.69
C PHE A 461 25.97 -0.79 -10.28
N TRP A 462 26.46 -1.97 -9.87
CA TRP A 462 27.67 -2.56 -10.41
C TRP A 462 27.38 -3.88 -11.12
N THR A 463 28.05 -4.11 -12.26
CA THR A 463 27.95 -5.40 -12.93
C THR A 463 29.18 -5.85 -13.71
N THR A 464 29.40 -7.16 -13.74
CA THR A 464 30.31 -7.89 -14.65
C THR A 464 29.54 -8.74 -15.66
N ASN A 465 28.25 -8.45 -15.85
CA ASN A 465 27.35 -9.37 -16.52
C ASN A 465 27.72 -9.56 -18.00
N THR A 466 28.03 -10.81 -18.33
CA THR A 466 28.43 -11.26 -19.66
C THR A 466 27.36 -12.17 -20.31
N GLY A 467 26.17 -12.28 -19.69
CA GLY A 467 24.97 -12.96 -20.20
C GLY A 467 23.81 -13.01 -19.19
N GLY A 468 22.54 -12.91 -19.62
CA GLY A 468 21.41 -12.71 -18.68
C GLY A 468 21.15 -11.23 -18.44
N THR A 469 19.92 -10.86 -18.13
CA THR A 469 19.47 -9.45 -18.18
C THR A 469 18.87 -8.99 -16.87
N TRP A 470 19.30 -7.81 -16.44
CA TRP A 470 18.67 -7.06 -15.36
C TRP A 470 17.85 -5.91 -15.94
N ILE A 471 16.60 -5.78 -15.48
CA ILE A 471 15.70 -4.70 -15.88
C ILE A 471 15.61 -3.70 -14.73
N LEU A 472 15.95 -2.44 -14.99
CA LEU A 472 15.98 -1.37 -13.99
C LEU A 472 14.96 -0.29 -14.41
N LYS A 473 13.92 -0.06 -13.60
CA LYS A 473 12.92 1.01 -13.85
C LYS A 473 12.49 1.70 -12.56
N ASN A 474 12.15 2.98 -12.68
CA ASN A 474 11.69 3.81 -11.57
C ASN A 474 12.66 3.84 -10.38
N ASN A 475 13.96 3.64 -10.58
CA ASN A 475 14.93 3.70 -9.48
C ASN A 475 15.58 5.07 -9.37
N ILE A 476 15.94 5.48 -8.15
CA ILE A 476 16.81 6.63 -7.90
C ILE A 476 18.22 6.11 -7.59
N PHE A 477 19.21 6.53 -8.37
CA PHE A 477 20.62 6.37 -8.08
C PHE A 477 21.23 7.74 -7.82
N SER A 478 21.63 8.01 -6.58
CA SER A 478 22.10 9.32 -6.17
C SER A 478 23.35 9.25 -5.30
N GLU A 479 24.34 10.06 -5.64
CA GLU A 479 25.59 10.25 -4.89
C GLU A 479 26.44 8.98 -4.69
N ASN A 480 26.29 7.96 -5.53
CA ASN A 480 27.04 6.71 -5.37
C ASN A 480 28.45 6.80 -5.96
N ILE A 481 29.44 6.19 -5.30
CA ILE A 481 30.87 6.27 -5.62
C ILE A 481 31.40 4.92 -6.12
N PRO A 482 32.05 4.83 -7.29
CA PRO A 482 32.54 5.96 -8.08
C PRO A 482 31.52 6.52 -9.08
N ASN A 483 30.46 5.78 -9.36
CA ASN A 483 29.49 6.07 -10.42
C ASN A 483 28.10 5.56 -10.01
N GLU A 484 27.05 6.12 -10.60
CA GLU A 484 25.69 5.64 -10.40
C GLU A 484 25.47 4.29 -11.09
N LEU A 485 26.06 4.12 -12.28
CA LEU A 485 26.09 2.84 -13.00
C LEU A 485 27.54 2.47 -13.35
N TYR A 486 27.96 1.25 -13.05
CA TYR A 486 29.31 0.77 -13.30
C TYR A 486 29.30 -0.65 -13.87
N GLY A 487 29.58 -0.76 -15.16
CA GLY A 487 29.90 -2.02 -15.84
C GLY A 487 31.41 -2.23 -15.91
N SER A 488 31.90 -3.32 -15.34
CA SER A 488 33.34 -3.62 -15.26
C SER A 488 33.99 -3.91 -16.61
N ASP A 489 33.20 -4.32 -17.61
CA ASP A 489 33.64 -4.57 -18.98
C ASP A 489 32.79 -3.80 -19.99
N SER A 490 33.26 -3.74 -21.25
CA SER A 490 32.59 -2.98 -22.31
C SER A 490 31.30 -3.60 -22.82
N THR A 491 30.99 -4.83 -22.44
CA THR A 491 29.78 -5.58 -22.84
C THR A 491 28.68 -5.56 -21.79
N ALA A 492 29.00 -5.20 -20.55
CA ALA A 492 28.11 -5.14 -19.39
C ALA A 492 26.79 -4.40 -19.65
N PHE A 493 26.80 -3.29 -20.38
CA PHE A 493 25.58 -2.52 -20.68
C PHE A 493 24.83 -3.00 -21.92
N GLY A 494 25.38 -3.96 -22.68
CA GLY A 494 24.65 -4.63 -23.76
C GLY A 494 23.58 -5.61 -23.26
N VAL A 495 23.62 -5.95 -21.96
CA VAL A 495 22.73 -6.94 -21.34
C VAL A 495 21.80 -6.35 -20.26
N ILE A 496 22.03 -5.12 -19.81
CA ILE A 496 21.13 -4.38 -18.89
C ILE A 496 20.04 -3.69 -19.71
N SER A 497 18.80 -3.74 -19.22
CA SER A 497 17.68 -2.94 -19.74
C SER A 497 17.27 -1.91 -18.69
N ALA A 498 17.87 -0.73 -18.75
CA ALA A 498 17.54 0.40 -17.88
C ALA A 498 16.74 1.46 -18.66
N ASP A 499 15.67 1.99 -18.06
CA ASP A 499 14.91 3.14 -18.55
C ASP A 499 13.97 3.66 -17.44
N TYR A 500 13.47 4.90 -17.51
CA TYR A 500 12.62 5.52 -16.47
C TYR A 500 13.28 5.58 -15.08
N ASN A 501 14.60 5.68 -15.01
CA ASN A 501 15.34 5.87 -13.75
C ASN A 501 15.73 7.33 -13.59
N GLN A 502 16.07 7.71 -12.37
CA GLN A 502 16.62 9.02 -12.06
C GLN A 502 18.05 8.90 -11.53
N TYR A 503 18.92 9.77 -12.05
CA TYR A 503 20.33 9.81 -11.70
C TYR A 503 20.74 11.17 -11.16
N TYR A 504 21.56 11.19 -10.12
CA TYR A 504 22.14 12.42 -9.59
C TYR A 504 23.52 12.20 -9.00
N HIS A 505 24.54 12.91 -9.52
CA HIS A 505 25.90 12.83 -8.99
C HIS A 505 26.56 14.21 -9.00
N PRO A 506 26.49 14.96 -7.89
CA PRO A 506 26.84 16.39 -7.86
C PRO A 506 28.35 16.66 -7.98
N ALA A 507 29.20 15.72 -7.59
CA ALA A 507 30.64 15.95 -7.43
C ALA A 507 31.44 16.00 -8.75
N ASN A 508 31.03 15.28 -9.80
CA ASN A 508 31.83 15.18 -11.04
C ASN A 508 31.04 14.88 -12.33
N ASN A 509 29.70 14.76 -12.27
CA ASN A 509 28.83 14.36 -13.40
C ASN A 509 29.30 13.10 -14.14
N ASN A 510 30.16 12.28 -13.54
CA ASN A 510 30.64 11.01 -14.10
C ASN A 510 29.65 9.92 -13.67
N LEU A 511 28.52 9.85 -14.36
CA LEU A 511 27.39 9.01 -13.97
C LEU A 511 27.62 7.54 -14.26
N VAL A 512 28.23 7.24 -15.41
CA VAL A 512 28.29 5.88 -15.94
C VAL A 512 29.73 5.51 -16.27
N ASN A 513 30.15 4.30 -15.88
CA ASN A 513 31.43 3.72 -16.26
C ASN A 513 31.20 2.42 -17.04
N ILE A 514 31.70 2.37 -18.28
CA ILE A 514 31.57 1.22 -19.17
C ILE A 514 32.98 0.73 -19.52
N GLY A 515 33.39 -0.40 -18.94
CA GLY A 515 34.69 -1.02 -19.23
C GLY A 515 35.89 -0.11 -18.95
N GLY A 516 35.79 0.75 -17.94
CA GLY A 516 36.80 1.73 -17.57
C GLY A 516 36.66 3.10 -18.25
N ALA A 517 35.71 3.27 -19.17
CA ALA A 517 35.41 4.56 -19.81
C ALA A 517 34.24 5.26 -19.10
N THR A 518 34.54 6.38 -18.47
CA THR A 518 33.55 7.19 -17.76
C THR A 518 32.81 8.16 -18.69
N GLN A 519 31.50 8.28 -18.51
CA GLN A 519 30.60 9.12 -19.30
C GLN A 519 29.73 9.99 -18.39
N ASN A 520 29.46 11.21 -18.86
CA ASN A 520 28.49 12.10 -18.23
C ASN A 520 27.09 11.93 -18.82
N TRP A 521 26.07 12.57 -18.22
CA TRP A 521 24.68 12.49 -18.67
C TRP A 521 24.52 12.82 -20.16
N ALA A 522 25.12 13.92 -20.63
CA ALA A 522 24.98 14.36 -22.01
C ALA A 522 25.57 13.35 -23.02
N THR A 523 26.68 12.69 -22.67
CA THR A 523 27.23 11.63 -23.51
C THR A 523 26.38 10.36 -23.45
N TYR A 524 26.05 9.90 -22.24
CA TYR A 524 25.32 8.66 -22.03
C TYR A 524 23.91 8.68 -22.61
N HIS A 525 23.13 9.71 -22.27
CA HIS A 525 21.72 9.82 -22.65
C HIS A 525 21.52 10.48 -24.02
N ILE A 526 22.10 11.67 -24.24
CA ILE A 526 21.83 12.45 -25.47
C ILE A 526 22.64 11.94 -26.66
N THR A 527 23.95 11.73 -26.48
CA THR A 527 24.84 11.37 -27.60
C THR A 527 24.67 9.92 -28.01
N ASN A 528 24.61 9.00 -27.04
CA ASN A 528 24.53 7.57 -27.29
C ASN A 528 23.07 7.06 -27.36
N GLY A 529 22.08 7.83 -26.89
CA GLY A 529 20.67 7.47 -26.96
C GLY A 529 20.23 6.38 -25.97
N TYR A 530 20.97 6.18 -24.88
CA TYR A 530 20.59 5.22 -23.83
C TYR A 530 19.56 5.81 -22.87
N GLU A 531 18.69 4.94 -22.35
CA GLU A 531 17.67 5.27 -21.33
C GLU A 531 16.84 6.53 -21.68
N THR A 532 16.13 6.51 -22.82
CA THR A 532 15.48 7.70 -23.39
C THR A 532 14.40 8.34 -22.52
N ASN A 533 13.84 7.61 -21.54
CA ASN A 533 12.84 8.12 -20.60
C ASN A 533 13.41 8.33 -19.18
N SER A 534 14.68 7.97 -18.95
CA SER A 534 15.37 8.31 -17.70
C SER A 534 15.72 9.79 -17.63
N GLN A 535 15.95 10.29 -16.42
CA GLN A 535 16.23 11.70 -16.17
C GLN A 535 17.45 11.93 -15.27
N TYR A 536 18.02 13.13 -15.38
CA TYR A 536 19.09 13.61 -14.51
C TYR A 536 18.63 14.84 -13.74
N GLY A 537 18.76 14.79 -12.42
CA GLY A 537 18.36 15.87 -11.53
C GLY A 537 18.38 15.42 -10.09
N ASP A 538 18.57 16.37 -9.18
CA ASP A 538 18.50 16.13 -7.74
C ASP A 538 17.12 15.52 -7.40
N PRO A 539 17.05 14.35 -6.73
CA PRO A 539 15.77 13.79 -6.29
C PRO A 539 15.06 14.66 -5.26
N LEU A 540 15.71 15.65 -4.67
CA LEU A 540 15.16 16.54 -3.64
C LEU A 540 14.52 15.72 -2.52
N PHE A 541 15.32 14.83 -1.92
CA PHE A 541 14.92 14.11 -0.73
C PHE A 541 14.62 15.08 0.42
N THR A 542 13.63 14.76 1.26
CA THR A 542 13.24 15.58 2.42
C THR A 542 14.43 15.82 3.35
N ASP A 543 15.12 14.76 3.76
CA ASP A 543 16.38 14.85 4.52
C ASP A 543 17.20 13.55 4.38
N ALA A 544 17.93 13.42 3.28
CA ALA A 544 18.79 12.26 3.04
C ALA A 544 19.88 12.09 4.11
N SER A 545 20.30 13.17 4.78
CA SER A 545 21.31 13.13 5.84
C SER A 545 20.79 12.47 7.12
N SER A 546 19.48 12.51 7.33
CA SER A 546 18.77 11.76 8.38
C SER A 546 18.15 10.47 7.89
N GLU A 547 18.55 9.97 6.71
CA GLU A 547 18.03 8.73 6.10
C GLU A 547 16.54 8.82 5.70
N ASP A 548 16.01 10.03 5.51
CA ASP A 548 14.67 10.28 4.98
C ASP A 548 14.73 10.51 3.46
N PHE A 549 14.37 9.47 2.72
CA PHE A 549 14.34 9.45 1.26
C PHE A 549 12.96 9.73 0.66
N THR A 550 12.02 10.27 1.45
CA THR A 550 10.78 10.83 0.89
C THR A 550 11.07 12.05 0.02
N LEU A 551 10.17 12.40 -0.90
CA LEU A 551 10.38 13.47 -1.89
C LEU A 551 9.82 14.81 -1.40
N GLN A 552 10.50 15.90 -1.77
CA GLN A 552 9.96 17.27 -1.67
C GLN A 552 9.06 17.61 -2.87
N ASP A 553 8.16 18.58 -2.70
CA ASP A 553 7.11 18.96 -3.67
C ASP A 553 7.60 19.26 -5.10
N SER A 554 8.81 19.80 -5.23
CA SER A 554 9.40 20.16 -6.52
C SER A 554 10.32 19.08 -7.10
N SER A 555 10.31 17.87 -6.51
CA SER A 555 11.14 16.77 -6.98
C SER A 555 10.79 16.40 -8.42
N PRO A 556 11.80 16.25 -9.31
CA PRO A 556 11.55 15.76 -10.66
C PRO A 556 11.12 14.28 -10.68
N ALA A 557 11.26 13.54 -9.57
CA ALA A 557 10.85 12.15 -9.47
C ALA A 557 9.32 11.97 -9.43
N ILE A 558 8.58 13.02 -9.06
CA ILE A 558 7.12 13.00 -8.90
C ILE A 558 6.43 12.86 -10.26
N ASN A 559 5.52 11.89 -10.38
CA ASN A 559 4.79 11.51 -11.59
C ASN A 559 5.68 11.19 -12.82
N ALA A 560 6.96 10.90 -12.61
CA ALA A 560 7.92 10.67 -13.69
C ALA A 560 8.14 9.19 -14.03
N GLY A 561 7.65 8.28 -13.19
CA GLY A 561 7.80 6.84 -13.36
C GLY A 561 6.82 6.24 -14.37
N THR A 562 6.99 4.95 -14.59
CA THR A 562 6.13 4.12 -15.45
C THR A 562 5.43 3.03 -14.64
N ASP A 563 4.21 2.65 -15.01
CA ASP A 563 3.51 1.54 -14.36
C ASP A 563 4.22 0.21 -14.66
N VAL A 564 4.72 -0.42 -13.60
CA VAL A 564 5.41 -1.72 -13.62
C VAL A 564 4.60 -2.83 -12.94
N GLY A 565 3.31 -2.58 -12.63
CA GLY A 565 2.40 -3.53 -12.00
C GLY A 565 2.47 -3.57 -10.47
N LEU A 566 3.10 -2.58 -9.86
CA LEU A 566 3.24 -2.44 -8.41
C LEU A 566 2.13 -1.54 -7.83
N THR A 567 1.58 -1.90 -6.67
CA THR A 567 0.36 -1.25 -6.13
C THR A 567 0.55 -0.52 -4.81
N SER A 568 1.72 -0.67 -4.16
CA SER A 568 1.98 -0.05 -2.85
C SER A 568 3.46 0.26 -2.66
N ASP A 569 3.77 1.48 -2.18
CA ASP A 569 5.15 1.96 -1.98
C ASP A 569 5.83 1.38 -0.71
N PHE A 570 7.02 1.90 -0.36
CA PHE A 570 7.80 1.47 0.82
C PHE A 570 7.04 1.55 2.15
N VAL A 571 6.13 2.50 2.31
CA VAL A 571 5.33 2.68 3.54
C VAL A 571 3.88 2.25 3.38
N ASN A 572 3.57 1.54 2.29
CA ASN A 572 2.26 1.02 1.91
C ASN A 572 1.22 2.08 1.49
N ASN A 573 1.64 3.25 1.00
CA ASN A 573 0.74 4.14 0.28
C ASN A 573 0.33 3.52 -1.05
N SER A 574 -0.84 3.88 -1.58
CA SER A 574 -1.31 3.36 -2.88
C SER A 574 -0.50 3.95 -4.03
N VAL A 575 -0.19 3.14 -5.04
CA VAL A 575 0.55 3.55 -6.24
C VAL A 575 -0.36 3.43 -7.47
N PRO A 576 -0.48 4.47 -8.31
CA PRO A 576 0.06 5.82 -8.12
C PRO A 576 -0.81 6.69 -7.20
N GLN A 577 -0.22 7.73 -6.59
CA GLN A 577 -0.94 8.83 -5.93
C GLN A 577 -1.39 9.89 -6.93
N GLY A 578 -0.55 10.23 -7.89
CA GLY A 578 -0.82 11.21 -8.94
C GLY A 578 -1.28 10.59 -10.26
N SER A 579 -0.87 11.19 -11.37
CA SER A 579 -1.15 10.67 -12.71
C SER A 579 -0.35 9.40 -13.03
N ASN A 580 0.87 9.29 -12.51
CA ASN A 580 1.82 8.22 -12.77
C ASN A 580 2.54 7.84 -11.46
N PRO A 581 3.14 6.63 -11.38
CA PRO A 581 4.02 6.30 -10.26
C PRO A 581 5.21 7.26 -10.18
N ASP A 582 5.70 7.47 -8.96
CA ASP A 582 6.92 8.23 -8.73
C ASP A 582 8.15 7.33 -8.96
N ILE A 583 9.27 7.95 -9.34
CA ILE A 583 10.57 7.28 -9.39
C ILE A 583 11.11 7.21 -7.95
N GLY A 584 11.56 6.03 -7.53
CA GLY A 584 12.08 5.76 -6.19
C GLY A 584 11.14 4.89 -5.35
N ALA A 585 11.46 4.79 -4.06
CA ALA A 585 10.80 3.88 -3.12
C ALA A 585 9.51 4.42 -2.51
N TYR A 586 9.25 5.72 -2.64
CA TYR A 586 8.14 6.42 -1.98
C TYR A 586 7.29 7.15 -3.01
N GLU A 587 5.98 7.15 -2.80
CA GLU A 587 5.08 8.09 -3.48
C GLU A 587 5.01 9.40 -2.71
N TYR A 588 5.02 10.51 -3.44
CA TYR A 588 4.64 11.81 -2.95
C TYR A 588 3.11 11.90 -2.96
N LEU A 589 2.54 12.19 -1.79
CA LEU A 589 1.10 12.14 -1.61
C LEU A 589 0.42 13.35 -2.23
N ILE A 590 -0.71 13.13 -2.94
CA ILE A 590 -1.64 14.22 -3.26
C ILE A 590 -2.18 14.86 -1.97
N PRO A 591 -2.75 16.07 -2.02
CA PRO A 591 -3.26 16.69 -0.81
C PRO A 591 -4.35 15.85 -0.13
N ASP A 592 -4.19 15.66 1.17
CA ASP A 592 -4.92 14.67 1.98
C ASP A 592 -6.43 14.93 2.10
N SER A 593 -6.86 16.19 1.96
CA SER A 593 -8.26 16.60 2.14
C SER A 593 -8.72 17.61 1.10
N ALA A 594 -10.00 17.53 0.74
CA ALA A 594 -10.67 18.56 -0.06
C ALA A 594 -10.87 19.85 0.76
N PRO A 595 -10.72 21.04 0.15
CA PRO A 595 -11.16 22.29 0.76
C PRO A 595 -12.66 22.27 1.03
N THR A 596 -13.12 23.03 2.04
CA THR A 596 -14.55 23.27 2.26
C THR A 596 -14.97 24.59 1.63
N ILE A 597 -15.76 24.53 0.56
CA ILE A 597 -16.20 25.73 -0.16
C ILE A 597 -17.12 26.60 0.71
N GLY A 598 -16.88 27.90 0.69
CA GLY A 598 -17.68 28.92 1.38
C GLY A 598 -18.69 29.61 0.45
N THR A 599 -19.42 30.57 1.00
CA THR A 599 -20.32 31.44 0.21
C THR A 599 -19.47 32.45 -0.57
N PRO A 600 -19.58 32.53 -1.91
CA PRO A 600 -18.82 33.47 -2.72
C PRO A 600 -19.31 34.91 -2.59
N SER A 601 -18.51 35.87 -3.04
CA SER A 601 -18.86 37.29 -3.05
C SER A 601 -18.41 37.97 -4.35
N ALA A 602 -19.29 38.76 -4.94
CA ALA A 602 -18.96 39.58 -6.10
C ALA A 602 -18.05 40.74 -5.70
N LEU A 603 -16.91 40.91 -6.39
CA LEU A 603 -15.95 41.98 -6.12
C LEU A 603 -16.11 43.15 -7.09
N SER A 604 -16.45 42.86 -8.35
CA SER A 604 -16.66 43.85 -9.41
C SER A 604 -17.62 43.31 -10.48
N SER A 605 -17.85 44.11 -11.52
CA SER A 605 -18.54 43.66 -12.74
C SER A 605 -17.80 42.56 -13.51
N SER A 606 -16.55 42.27 -13.16
CA SER A 606 -15.71 41.30 -13.85
C SER A 606 -14.94 40.35 -12.94
N SER A 607 -15.28 40.28 -11.65
CA SER A 607 -14.60 39.39 -10.71
C SER A 607 -15.46 38.93 -9.54
N VAL A 608 -15.18 37.71 -9.08
CA VAL A 608 -15.82 37.05 -7.94
C VAL A 608 -14.74 36.45 -7.04
N ARG A 609 -14.93 36.57 -5.73
CA ARG A 609 -14.13 35.90 -4.70
C ARG A 609 -14.80 34.58 -4.31
N TRP A 610 -14.06 33.49 -4.46
CA TRP A 610 -14.44 32.16 -4.01
C TRP A 610 -13.79 31.87 -2.67
N PHE A 611 -14.56 31.94 -1.59
CA PHE A 611 -14.08 31.60 -0.25
C PHE A 611 -14.03 30.09 -0.05
N PHE A 612 -13.08 29.62 0.76
CA PHE A 612 -13.00 28.24 1.23
C PHE A 612 -12.27 28.16 2.57
N THR A 613 -12.44 27.04 3.27
CA THR A 613 -11.60 26.65 4.40
C THR A 613 -10.61 25.62 3.89
N ASP A 614 -9.34 25.86 4.18
CA ASP A 614 -8.28 24.89 3.97
C ASP A 614 -8.39 23.75 4.99
N ASN A 615 -8.38 22.52 4.48
CA ASN A 615 -8.36 21.31 5.28
C ASN A 615 -7.14 20.44 4.97
N ALA A 616 -6.34 20.82 3.96
CA ALA A 616 -5.17 20.07 3.56
C ALA A 616 -3.99 20.43 4.46
N SER A 617 -3.03 19.51 4.57
CA SER A 617 -1.80 19.72 5.36
C SER A 617 -0.52 19.71 4.53
N ASN A 618 -0.62 19.29 3.27
CA ASN A 618 0.49 19.04 2.35
C ASN A 618 0.24 19.67 0.96
N GLU A 619 -0.52 20.75 0.92
CA GLU A 619 -0.78 21.53 -0.29
C GLU A 619 0.31 22.57 -0.59
N THR A 620 0.42 22.93 -1.85
CA THR A 620 1.25 24.06 -2.34
C THR A 620 0.37 25.22 -2.81
N GLY A 621 -0.90 24.97 -3.08
CA GLY A 621 -1.87 25.98 -3.48
C GLY A 621 -3.28 25.44 -3.70
N PHE A 622 -4.13 26.28 -4.27
CA PHE A 622 -5.53 25.96 -4.55
C PHE A 622 -5.92 26.32 -5.99
N LYS A 623 -6.89 25.58 -6.53
CA LYS A 623 -7.49 25.80 -7.85
C LYS A 623 -9.01 25.86 -7.73
N ILE A 624 -9.63 26.74 -8.52
CA ILE A 624 -11.08 26.81 -8.71
C ILE A 624 -11.40 26.30 -10.12
N TYR A 625 -12.29 25.33 -10.18
CA TYR A 625 -12.81 24.77 -11.42
C TYR A 625 -14.28 25.14 -11.60
N ASP A 626 -14.73 25.20 -12.85
CA ASP A 626 -16.14 25.31 -13.17
C ASP A 626 -16.86 23.95 -13.22
N ASN A 627 -18.17 24.00 -13.48
CA ASN A 627 -19.02 22.81 -13.56
C ASN A 627 -18.79 21.95 -14.83
N THR A 628 -17.80 22.30 -15.64
CA THR A 628 -17.33 21.55 -16.81
C THR A 628 -15.88 21.08 -16.65
N ASP A 629 -15.35 21.15 -15.42
CA ASP A 629 -13.96 20.81 -15.07
C ASP A 629 -12.91 21.68 -15.77
N THR A 630 -13.28 22.90 -16.15
CA THR A 630 -12.33 23.89 -16.67
C THR A 630 -11.74 24.68 -15.51
N LEU A 631 -10.40 24.75 -15.44
CA LEU A 631 -9.68 25.59 -14.49
C LEU A 631 -9.97 27.07 -14.79
N VAL A 632 -10.55 27.78 -13.82
CA VAL A 632 -10.91 29.21 -13.98
C VAL A 632 -10.04 30.14 -13.13
N ALA A 633 -9.50 29.66 -12.01
CA ALA A 633 -8.57 30.42 -11.19
C ALA A 633 -7.64 29.49 -10.40
N SER A 634 -6.43 29.96 -10.08
CA SER A 634 -5.43 29.22 -9.29
C SER A 634 -4.59 30.20 -8.48
N SER A 635 -4.08 29.77 -7.33
CA SER A 635 -3.11 30.54 -6.54
C SER A 635 -2.16 29.63 -5.79
N ILE A 636 -0.90 30.07 -5.66
CA ILE A 636 0.13 29.41 -4.87
C ILE A 636 0.10 30.00 -3.45
N GLY A 637 0.17 29.13 -2.45
CA GLY A 637 0.17 29.50 -1.03
C GLY A 637 -0.57 28.46 -0.19
N THR A 638 -0.05 28.21 1.01
CA THR A 638 -0.68 27.33 2.01
C THR A 638 -1.65 28.11 2.89
N ASN A 639 -2.60 27.42 3.54
CA ASN A 639 -3.55 28.04 4.48
C ASN A 639 -4.35 29.21 3.87
N MET A 640 -4.63 29.16 2.57
CA MET A 640 -5.43 30.18 1.90
C MET A 640 -6.91 30.05 2.28
N THR A 641 -7.64 31.17 2.24
CA THR A 641 -9.07 31.21 2.57
C THR A 641 -9.95 31.65 1.41
N TYR A 642 -9.36 32.04 0.29
CA TYR A 642 -10.09 32.42 -0.92
C TYR A 642 -9.19 32.46 -2.16
N ILE A 643 -9.82 32.42 -3.34
CA ILE A 643 -9.23 32.77 -4.64
C ILE A 643 -10.16 33.73 -5.39
N ASP A 644 -9.59 34.72 -6.07
CA ASP A 644 -10.35 35.66 -6.91
C ASP A 644 -10.33 35.18 -8.39
N GLU A 645 -11.51 34.96 -8.97
CA GLU A 645 -11.70 34.72 -10.41
C GLU A 645 -11.95 36.06 -11.10
N THR A 646 -11.24 36.33 -12.20
CA THR A 646 -11.31 37.61 -12.94
C THR A 646 -11.61 37.38 -14.41
N GLY A 647 -11.94 38.45 -15.15
CA GLY A 647 -12.30 38.35 -16.57
C GLY A 647 -13.74 37.88 -16.81
N LEU A 648 -14.58 38.00 -15.78
CA LEU A 648 -15.99 37.65 -15.83
C LEU A 648 -16.82 38.72 -16.55
N SER A 649 -18.02 38.35 -16.99
CA SER A 649 -18.97 39.25 -17.63
C SER A 649 -19.84 39.95 -16.60
N GLU A 650 -20.20 41.21 -16.86
CA GLU A 650 -21.08 42.02 -16.01
C GLU A 650 -22.44 41.36 -15.79
N ASN A 651 -22.97 41.50 -14.57
CA ASN A 651 -24.25 40.97 -14.13
C ASN A 651 -24.56 39.56 -14.66
N THR A 652 -23.57 38.69 -14.63
CA THR A 652 -23.67 37.33 -15.15
C THR A 652 -23.61 36.35 -13.98
N GLN A 653 -24.51 35.38 -13.97
CA GLN A 653 -24.55 34.37 -12.92
C GLN A 653 -23.48 33.30 -13.15
N TYR A 654 -22.68 33.04 -12.12
CA TYR A 654 -21.72 31.95 -12.07
C TYR A 654 -22.17 30.93 -11.04
N THR A 655 -22.18 29.66 -11.42
CA THR A 655 -22.66 28.55 -10.58
C THR A 655 -21.74 27.34 -10.69
N GLY A 656 -21.81 26.45 -9.70
CA GLY A 656 -21.15 25.15 -9.78
C GLY A 656 -19.62 25.19 -9.65
N ARG A 657 -19.04 26.29 -9.16
CA ARG A 657 -17.60 26.36 -8.92
C ARG A 657 -17.20 25.50 -7.76
N TYR A 658 -16.06 24.82 -7.83
CA TYR A 658 -15.55 24.03 -6.72
C TYR A 658 -14.04 24.24 -6.58
N ALA A 659 -13.53 24.03 -5.38
CA ALA A 659 -12.13 24.18 -5.04
C ALA A 659 -11.47 22.80 -4.89
N VAL A 660 -10.19 22.74 -5.24
CA VAL A 660 -9.26 21.65 -4.86
C VAL A 660 -8.00 22.27 -4.27
N ALA A 661 -7.41 21.58 -3.30
CA ALA A 661 -6.02 21.81 -2.93
C ALA A 661 -5.14 21.10 -3.97
N TYR A 662 -3.93 21.59 -4.24
CA TYR A 662 -3.00 20.92 -5.13
C TYR A 662 -1.57 21.01 -4.61
N ASN A 663 -0.76 20.03 -5.01
CA ASN A 663 0.69 20.01 -4.83
C ASN A 663 1.36 19.38 -6.09
N GLY A 664 2.65 19.04 -6.01
CA GLY A 664 3.41 18.43 -7.09
C GLY A 664 2.89 17.08 -7.57
N ALA A 665 2.25 16.29 -6.69
CA ALA A 665 1.65 15.00 -7.05
C ALA A 665 0.33 15.17 -7.80
N GLY A 666 -0.47 16.18 -7.46
CA GLY A 666 -1.75 16.41 -8.12
C GLY A 666 -2.74 17.22 -7.29
N ASN A 667 -4.02 17.04 -7.60
CA ASN A 667 -5.11 17.71 -6.91
C ASN A 667 -5.72 16.78 -5.84
N SER A 668 -6.22 17.37 -4.75
CA SER A 668 -7.12 16.69 -3.81
C SER A 668 -8.41 16.24 -4.48
N SER A 669 -9.25 15.51 -3.74
CA SER A 669 -10.68 15.42 -4.07
C SER A 669 -11.33 16.82 -4.12
N SER A 670 -12.37 16.97 -4.92
CA SER A 670 -13.10 18.23 -5.09
C SER A 670 -13.93 18.59 -3.87
N SER A 671 -13.97 19.87 -3.52
CA SER A 671 -14.98 20.41 -2.62
C SER A 671 -16.39 20.19 -3.19
N THR A 672 -17.41 20.42 -2.37
CA THR A 672 -18.76 20.65 -2.89
C THR A 672 -18.79 21.87 -3.81
N SER A 673 -19.84 22.00 -4.63
CA SER A 673 -20.04 23.18 -5.44
C SER A 673 -20.49 24.38 -4.61
N ALA A 674 -19.89 25.54 -4.88
CA ALA A 674 -20.30 26.84 -4.37
C ALA A 674 -21.74 27.18 -4.81
N SER A 675 -22.41 28.01 -4.01
CA SER A 675 -23.67 28.62 -4.40
C SER A 675 -23.49 29.57 -5.58
N ALA A 676 -24.56 29.81 -6.33
CA ALA A 676 -24.53 30.75 -7.44
C ALA A 676 -24.33 32.20 -6.96
N VAL A 677 -23.68 33.01 -7.78
CA VAL A 677 -23.43 34.44 -7.53
C VAL A 677 -23.40 35.21 -8.85
N TYR A 678 -23.96 36.42 -8.86
CA TYR A 678 -23.84 37.37 -9.96
C TYR A 678 -22.66 38.30 -9.74
N THR A 679 -21.88 38.58 -10.78
CA THR A 679 -20.99 39.75 -10.78
C THR A 679 -21.77 41.05 -10.54
N LEU A 680 -21.07 42.11 -10.13
CA LEU A 680 -21.71 43.41 -9.93
C LEU A 680 -22.17 44.01 -11.28
N VAL A 681 -22.98 45.07 -11.18
CA VAL A 681 -23.34 45.93 -12.32
C VAL A 681 -22.52 47.22 -12.20
N ASP A 682 -22.08 47.78 -13.31
CA ASP A 682 -21.42 49.09 -13.32
C ASP A 682 -22.43 50.21 -12.97
N THR A 683 -21.91 51.33 -12.47
CA THR A 683 -22.77 52.47 -12.11
C THR A 683 -23.37 53.11 -13.37
N PRO A 684 -24.66 53.50 -13.37
CA PRO A 684 -25.29 54.19 -14.50
C PRO A 684 -24.49 55.41 -14.97
N THR A 685 -24.55 55.75 -16.27
CA THR A 685 -23.83 56.93 -16.82
C THR A 685 -24.66 57.82 -17.74
N GLY A 686 -25.71 57.28 -18.38
CA GLY A 686 -26.52 57.91 -19.42
C GLY A 686 -27.88 58.43 -18.96
N PHE A 687 -28.00 58.90 -17.71
CA PHE A 687 -29.31 59.30 -17.15
C PHE A 687 -29.83 60.63 -17.73
N SER A 688 -31.05 60.57 -18.28
CA SER A 688 -31.72 61.70 -18.92
C SER A 688 -33.16 61.85 -18.42
N ALA A 689 -33.58 63.11 -18.23
CA ALA A 689 -34.93 63.48 -17.86
C ALA A 689 -35.47 64.49 -18.87
N VAL A 690 -36.46 64.09 -19.68
CA VAL A 690 -36.98 64.89 -20.78
C VAL A 690 -38.47 65.15 -20.60
N LEU A 691 -38.86 66.43 -20.71
CA LEU A 691 -40.27 66.82 -20.66
C LEU A 691 -41.05 66.26 -21.86
N ASN A 692 -42.19 65.63 -21.59
CA ASN A 692 -43.13 65.08 -22.56
C ASN A 692 -44.56 65.64 -22.30
N SER A 693 -45.49 65.49 -23.25
CA SER A 693 -46.86 66.02 -23.21
C SER A 693 -47.72 65.51 -22.05
N GLY A 694 -47.25 64.50 -21.29
CA GLY A 694 -47.95 63.94 -20.12
C GLY A 694 -47.12 63.81 -18.84
N GLY A 695 -45.88 64.31 -18.79
CA GLY A 695 -44.98 64.12 -17.63
C GLY A 695 -43.50 64.33 -17.97
N ILE A 696 -42.61 63.93 -17.07
CA ILE A 696 -41.16 63.87 -17.33
C ILE A 696 -40.80 62.41 -17.61
N ASN A 697 -40.26 62.13 -18.79
CA ASN A 697 -39.81 60.81 -19.18
C ASN A 697 -38.34 60.65 -18.77
N LEU A 698 -38.07 59.68 -17.90
CA LEU A 698 -36.75 59.31 -17.45
C LEU A 698 -36.23 58.14 -18.27
N THR A 699 -34.98 58.21 -18.72
CA THR A 699 -34.30 57.13 -19.45
C THR A 699 -32.85 57.02 -18.99
N VAL A 700 -32.30 55.81 -19.00
CA VAL A 700 -30.91 55.53 -18.62
C VAL A 700 -30.30 54.47 -19.57
N ASP A 701 -28.98 54.28 -19.54
CA ASP A 701 -28.30 53.20 -20.25
C ASP A 701 -28.83 51.81 -19.85
N ASP A 702 -28.80 50.86 -20.78
CA ASP A 702 -29.07 49.45 -20.47
C ASP A 702 -27.82 48.76 -19.94
N PHE A 703 -28.01 47.70 -19.15
CA PHE A 703 -26.92 46.85 -18.68
C PHE A 703 -27.19 45.36 -19.01
N PRO A 704 -26.15 44.52 -19.12
CA PRO A 704 -26.33 43.10 -19.45
C PRO A 704 -27.23 42.38 -18.45
N ASN A 705 -28.09 41.48 -18.96
CA ASN A 705 -28.96 40.62 -18.15
C ASN A 705 -29.88 41.37 -17.16
N ASP A 706 -30.29 42.59 -17.47
CA ASP A 706 -31.16 43.46 -16.65
C ASP A 706 -32.54 42.87 -16.27
N THR A 707 -32.93 41.76 -16.90
CA THR A 707 -34.14 40.97 -16.62
C THR A 707 -33.89 39.70 -15.80
N SER A 708 -32.62 39.36 -15.51
CA SER A 708 -32.23 38.11 -14.83
C SER A 708 -32.15 38.26 -13.31
N GLY A 709 -32.52 37.21 -12.57
CA GLY A 709 -32.52 37.23 -11.12
C GLY A 709 -33.37 38.38 -10.57
N GLN A 710 -32.81 39.14 -9.63
CA GLN A 710 -33.41 40.35 -9.09
C GLN A 710 -32.97 41.63 -9.80
N SER A 711 -32.28 41.54 -10.95
CA SER A 711 -31.77 42.73 -11.65
C SER A 711 -32.87 43.75 -11.94
N GLY A 712 -32.51 45.03 -11.93
CA GLY A 712 -33.44 46.08 -12.33
C GLY A 712 -32.92 47.49 -12.14
N TYR A 713 -33.79 48.42 -12.52
CA TYR A 713 -33.62 49.87 -12.48
C TYR A 713 -34.51 50.45 -11.38
N TYR A 714 -34.01 51.43 -10.64
CA TYR A 714 -34.80 52.16 -9.65
C TYR A 714 -34.70 53.66 -9.93
N PHE A 715 -35.79 54.24 -10.41
CA PHE A 715 -35.92 55.68 -10.61
C PHE A 715 -36.62 56.32 -9.42
N SER A 716 -36.09 57.44 -8.94
CA SER A 716 -36.67 58.17 -7.82
C SER A 716 -36.71 59.67 -8.09
N ARG A 717 -37.68 60.37 -7.51
CA ARG A 717 -37.78 61.83 -7.50
C ARG A 717 -37.61 62.33 -6.07
N SER A 718 -36.94 63.48 -5.93
CA SER A 718 -36.89 64.23 -4.67
C SER A 718 -38.30 64.43 -4.11
N GLY A 719 -38.55 63.94 -2.88
CA GLY A 719 -39.89 63.95 -2.25
C GLY A 719 -40.60 62.59 -2.19
N GLY A 720 -39.95 61.48 -2.59
CA GLY A 720 -40.36 60.12 -2.23
C GLY A 720 -41.17 59.34 -3.28
N VAL A 721 -41.48 59.95 -4.41
CA VAL A 721 -42.11 59.25 -5.54
C VAL A 721 -41.04 58.45 -6.29
N ASN A 722 -41.32 57.19 -6.62
CA ASN A 722 -40.37 56.29 -7.26
C ASN A 722 -41.08 55.26 -8.15
N SER A 723 -40.31 54.62 -9.03
CA SER A 723 -40.80 53.57 -9.93
C SER A 723 -40.98 52.21 -9.26
N GLY A 724 -40.45 52.01 -8.05
CA GLY A 724 -40.05 50.68 -7.58
C GLY A 724 -38.91 50.11 -8.44
N TRP A 725 -38.54 48.86 -8.19
CA TRP A 725 -37.61 48.14 -9.06
C TRP A 725 -38.35 47.67 -10.33
N ILE A 726 -37.90 48.16 -11.48
CA ILE A 726 -38.47 47.83 -12.79
C ILE A 726 -37.40 47.20 -13.69
N GLN A 727 -37.81 46.44 -14.71
CA GLN A 727 -36.90 45.79 -15.68
C GLN A 727 -36.87 46.52 -17.03
N THR A 728 -37.17 47.82 -17.01
CA THR A 728 -37.11 48.69 -18.18
C THR A 728 -36.26 49.90 -17.82
N ASN A 729 -35.32 50.26 -18.71
CA ASN A 729 -34.44 51.41 -18.55
C ASN A 729 -35.14 52.77 -18.75
N SER A 730 -36.46 52.82 -18.57
CA SER A 730 -37.25 54.03 -18.67
C SER A 730 -38.46 54.04 -17.73
N TRP A 731 -38.82 55.23 -17.25
CA TRP A 731 -39.97 55.46 -16.39
C TRP A 731 -40.60 56.83 -16.65
N LEU A 732 -41.93 56.88 -16.72
CA LEU A 732 -42.68 58.12 -16.89
C LEU A 732 -43.20 58.60 -15.54
N ASP A 733 -42.68 59.73 -15.06
CA ASP A 733 -43.19 60.39 -13.87
C ASP A 733 -44.33 61.36 -14.24
N THR A 734 -45.46 61.21 -13.55
CA THR A 734 -46.71 61.94 -13.81
C THR A 734 -47.18 62.64 -12.52
N ASN A 735 -48.23 63.46 -12.60
CA ASN A 735 -48.71 64.29 -11.47
C ASN A 735 -47.70 65.35 -10.99
N LEU A 736 -47.14 66.08 -11.96
CA LEU A 736 -46.17 67.14 -11.72
C LEU A 736 -46.85 68.51 -11.71
N SER A 737 -46.49 69.36 -10.76
CA SER A 737 -46.83 70.79 -10.80
C SER A 737 -46.11 71.49 -11.94
N CYS A 738 -46.79 72.42 -12.61
CA CYS A 738 -46.25 73.24 -13.68
C CYS A 738 -45.20 74.25 -13.16
N GLY A 739 -44.22 74.61 -13.99
CA GLY A 739 -43.14 75.54 -13.69
C GLY A 739 -42.22 75.11 -12.55
N THR A 740 -42.17 73.83 -12.22
CA THR A 740 -41.43 73.29 -11.07
C THR A 740 -40.24 72.45 -11.55
N GLU A 741 -39.06 72.70 -10.99
CA GLU A 741 -37.86 71.86 -11.19
C GLU A 741 -37.90 70.66 -10.24
N TYR A 742 -37.61 69.48 -10.77
CA TYR A 742 -37.52 68.24 -10.01
C TYR A 742 -36.14 67.63 -10.18
N THR A 743 -35.58 67.12 -9.08
CA THR A 743 -34.36 66.31 -9.08
C THR A 743 -34.75 64.84 -9.09
N TYR A 744 -34.15 64.09 -10.00
CA TYR A 744 -34.33 62.66 -10.14
C TYR A 744 -33.03 61.93 -9.82
N SER A 745 -33.12 60.71 -9.30
CA SER A 745 -32.01 59.76 -9.18
C SER A 745 -32.32 58.44 -9.85
N VAL A 746 -31.27 57.75 -10.31
CA VAL A 746 -31.34 56.38 -10.81
C VAL A 746 -30.18 55.56 -10.27
N LYS A 747 -30.46 54.30 -9.92
CA LYS A 747 -29.47 53.27 -9.59
C LYS A 747 -29.90 51.92 -10.18
N TYR A 748 -28.94 51.02 -10.31
CA TYR A 748 -29.16 49.64 -10.74
C TYR A 748 -29.05 48.68 -9.56
N ARG A 749 -29.46 47.43 -9.77
CA ARG A 749 -29.03 46.30 -8.96
C ARG A 749 -28.76 45.08 -9.82
N ASN A 750 -27.83 44.25 -9.38
CA ASN A 750 -27.51 42.99 -10.06
C ASN A 750 -28.54 41.90 -9.72
N GLY A 751 -28.33 40.69 -10.27
CA GLY A 751 -29.19 39.53 -10.05
C GLY A 751 -29.34 39.11 -8.58
N ASP A 752 -28.39 39.45 -7.71
CA ASP A 752 -28.39 39.19 -6.26
C ASP A 752 -28.94 40.37 -5.43
N ALA A 753 -29.54 41.36 -6.09
CA ALA A 753 -30.06 42.59 -5.50
C ALA A 753 -29.01 43.49 -4.84
N ILE A 754 -27.73 43.38 -5.24
CA ILE A 754 -26.68 44.31 -4.83
C ILE A 754 -26.82 45.58 -5.68
N GLU A 755 -27.05 46.71 -5.01
CA GLU A 755 -27.33 48.00 -5.64
C GLU A 755 -26.05 48.76 -6.00
N THR A 756 -26.09 49.51 -7.10
CA THR A 756 -25.03 50.46 -7.47
C THR A 756 -25.21 51.80 -6.77
N ASN A 757 -24.20 52.67 -6.87
CA ASN A 757 -24.36 54.07 -6.46
C ASN A 757 -25.41 54.76 -7.35
N GLU A 758 -26.14 55.72 -6.78
CA GLU A 758 -27.11 56.51 -7.54
C GLU A 758 -26.44 57.67 -8.29
N ILE A 759 -26.97 58.00 -9.48
CA ILE A 759 -26.66 59.23 -10.21
C ILE A 759 -27.90 60.09 -10.34
N THR A 760 -27.73 61.40 -10.44
CA THR A 760 -28.83 62.37 -10.42
C THR A 760 -28.89 63.25 -11.67
N THR A 761 -30.09 63.70 -12.03
CA THR A 761 -30.33 64.74 -13.03
C THR A 761 -31.54 65.60 -12.65
N THR A 762 -31.76 66.72 -13.34
CA THR A 762 -32.88 67.63 -13.07
C THR A 762 -33.71 67.89 -14.32
N ALA A 763 -35.01 68.09 -14.16
CA ALA A 763 -35.90 68.52 -15.23
C ALA A 763 -37.00 69.46 -14.72
N THR A 764 -37.34 70.47 -15.52
CA THR A 764 -38.34 71.50 -15.19
C THR A 764 -39.58 71.36 -16.06
N THR A 765 -40.77 71.36 -15.45
CA THR A 765 -42.05 71.33 -16.18
C THR A 765 -42.36 72.69 -16.80
N ASN A 766 -43.18 72.68 -17.87
CA ASN A 766 -43.65 73.93 -18.50
C ASN A 766 -44.34 74.85 -17.49
N PRO A 767 -44.19 76.18 -17.61
CA PRO A 767 -44.94 77.15 -16.81
C PRO A 767 -46.44 76.89 -16.86
N CYS A 768 -47.16 77.21 -15.79
CA CYS A 768 -48.60 77.05 -15.74
C CYS A 768 -49.25 77.86 -16.86
N ALA A 769 -50.08 77.22 -17.69
CA ALA A 769 -50.72 77.88 -18.82
C ALA A 769 -51.63 79.01 -18.33
N ILE A 770 -51.26 80.25 -18.64
CA ILE A 770 -52.15 81.41 -18.56
C ILE A 770 -53.08 81.32 -19.78
N GLY A 771 -54.38 81.38 -19.53
CA GLY A 771 -55.41 81.12 -20.53
C GLY A 771 -55.28 81.94 -21.82
N GLY A 772 -55.50 81.23 -22.94
CA GLY A 772 -56.08 81.73 -24.18
C GLY A 772 -55.28 82.76 -24.97
N LEU A 773 -54.77 82.35 -26.14
CA LEU A 773 -55.04 83.01 -27.42
C LEU A 773 -54.62 82.09 -28.58
N VAL A 774 -55.59 81.82 -29.45
CA VAL A 774 -55.49 80.98 -30.65
C VAL A 774 -54.62 81.71 -31.69
N GLN A 775 -53.49 81.10 -32.08
CA GLN A 775 -52.71 81.55 -33.23
C GLN A 775 -53.40 81.13 -34.53
N SER A 776 -53.33 81.99 -35.54
CA SER A 776 -54.05 81.86 -36.82
C SER A 776 -53.75 80.55 -37.55
N PRO A 777 -54.69 80.01 -38.36
CA PRO A 777 -54.50 78.79 -39.14
C PRO A 777 -53.24 78.79 -40.01
N GLU A 778 -52.76 79.97 -40.43
CA GLU A 778 -51.54 80.14 -41.22
C GLU A 778 -50.26 79.87 -40.42
N VAL A 779 -50.18 80.28 -39.15
CA VAL A 779 -49.03 79.98 -38.28
C VAL A 779 -49.02 78.50 -37.90
N LEU A 780 -50.19 77.88 -37.67
CA LEU A 780 -50.31 76.45 -37.42
C LEU A 780 -49.94 75.61 -38.65
N GLN A 781 -50.24 76.08 -39.86
CA GLN A 781 -49.89 75.39 -41.11
C GLN A 781 -48.38 75.51 -41.41
N GLN A 782 -47.76 76.66 -41.09
CA GLN A 782 -46.31 76.86 -41.19
C GLN A 782 -45.53 76.05 -40.13
N ALA A 783 -46.02 76.02 -38.88
CA ALA A 783 -45.44 75.22 -37.80
C ALA A 783 -45.61 73.71 -38.05
N LYS A 784 -46.79 73.26 -38.54
CA LYS A 784 -46.98 71.86 -38.98
C LYS A 784 -46.11 71.51 -40.18
N LYS A 785 -45.86 72.44 -41.11
CA LYS A 785 -44.94 72.22 -42.24
C LYS A 785 -43.48 72.12 -41.78
N GLN A 786 -43.04 72.94 -40.84
CA GLN A 786 -41.71 72.83 -40.23
C GLN A 786 -41.57 71.58 -39.35
N GLN A 787 -42.59 71.22 -38.59
CA GLN A 787 -42.63 70.00 -37.78
C GLN A 787 -42.66 68.75 -38.68
N LEU A 788 -43.37 68.80 -39.81
CA LEU A 788 -43.37 67.74 -40.82
C LEU A 788 -42.02 67.65 -41.54
N ILE A 789 -41.34 68.77 -41.81
CA ILE A 789 -39.98 68.77 -42.38
C ILE A 789 -38.97 68.18 -41.37
N LEU A 790 -39.03 68.60 -40.10
CA LEU A 790 -38.21 68.02 -39.02
C LEU A 790 -38.50 66.54 -38.80
N MET A 791 -39.77 66.12 -38.90
CA MET A 791 -40.17 64.73 -38.78
C MET A 791 -39.76 63.90 -39.99
N ILE A 792 -39.79 64.48 -41.20
CA ILE A 792 -39.25 63.85 -42.43
C ILE A 792 -37.73 63.70 -42.33
N ASP A 793 -37.01 64.69 -41.81
CA ASP A 793 -35.55 64.61 -41.66
C ASP A 793 -35.15 63.67 -40.52
N ASN A 794 -35.93 63.62 -39.43
CA ASN A 794 -35.79 62.61 -38.38
C ASN A 794 -36.11 61.21 -38.91
N LEU A 795 -37.18 61.03 -39.70
CA LEU A 795 -37.48 59.75 -40.37
C LEU A 795 -36.42 59.38 -41.40
N LYS A 796 -35.82 60.32 -42.12
CA LYS A 796 -34.67 60.04 -43.01
C LYS A 796 -33.45 59.61 -42.21
N GLN A 797 -33.17 60.22 -41.06
CA GLN A 797 -32.10 59.80 -40.15
C GLN A 797 -32.39 58.46 -39.49
N GLN A 798 -33.64 58.17 -39.10
CA GLN A 798 -34.07 56.87 -38.62
C GLN A 798 -34.01 55.81 -39.72
N ILE A 799 -34.37 56.13 -40.96
CA ILE A 799 -34.21 55.23 -42.12
C ILE A 799 -32.72 55.01 -42.44
N LEU A 800 -31.86 56.02 -42.24
CA LEU A 800 -30.40 55.89 -42.36
C LEU A 800 -29.81 55.04 -41.22
N GLN A 801 -30.33 55.18 -40.00
CA GLN A 801 -30.00 54.38 -38.82
C GLN A 801 -30.48 52.94 -38.97
N ILE A 802 -31.73 52.69 -39.40
CA ILE A 802 -32.28 51.35 -39.67
C ILE A 802 -31.52 50.68 -40.84
N LYS A 803 -31.07 51.44 -41.84
CA LYS A 803 -30.18 50.94 -42.90
C LYS A 803 -28.77 50.62 -42.41
N LYS A 804 -28.27 51.28 -41.35
CA LYS A 804 -27.02 50.95 -40.65
C LYS A 804 -27.19 49.79 -39.65
N GLN A 805 -28.32 49.72 -38.95
CA GLN A 805 -28.72 48.65 -38.02
C GLN A 805 -28.88 47.32 -38.75
N ASN A 806 -29.58 47.31 -39.90
CA ASN A 806 -29.69 46.11 -40.75
C ASN A 806 -28.37 45.70 -41.45
N LYS A 807 -27.31 46.51 -41.37
CA LYS A 807 -25.95 46.14 -41.79
C LYS A 807 -25.05 45.72 -40.60
N SER A 808 -25.41 46.14 -39.39
CA SER A 808 -24.72 45.86 -38.11
C SER A 808 -25.19 44.55 -37.45
N ASP A 809 -26.47 44.18 -37.60
CA ASP A 809 -27.01 42.96 -36.98
C ASP A 809 -26.66 41.66 -37.72
N ILE A 810 -25.95 41.75 -38.85
CA ILE A 810 -25.40 40.60 -39.59
C ILE A 810 -23.96 40.30 -39.14
N GLY A 811 -23.26 41.27 -38.55
CA GLY A 811 -21.89 41.11 -38.02
C GLY A 811 -21.81 40.49 -36.61
N LYS A 812 -22.94 40.06 -36.01
CA LYS A 812 -22.98 39.42 -34.68
C LYS A 812 -23.53 37.98 -34.68
N ILE A 813 -23.71 37.39 -35.86
CA ILE A 813 -24.27 36.03 -35.99
C ILE A 813 -23.12 35.05 -36.20
N SER A 814 -22.68 34.37 -35.14
CA SER A 814 -21.57 33.42 -35.21
C SER A 814 -21.80 32.32 -36.26
N GLY A 815 -20.85 32.18 -37.19
CA GLY A 815 -20.77 31.06 -38.14
C GLY A 815 -20.28 29.74 -37.52
N VAL A 816 -19.97 29.72 -36.22
CA VAL A 816 -19.49 28.53 -35.51
C VAL A 816 -20.66 27.71 -34.99
N PHE A 817 -20.70 26.43 -35.36
CA PHE A 817 -21.70 25.48 -34.91
C PHE A 817 -21.01 24.25 -34.31
N ASN A 818 -21.33 23.91 -33.07
CA ASN A 818 -20.73 22.77 -32.37
C ASN A 818 -21.55 21.49 -32.52
N SER A 819 -22.85 21.61 -32.78
CA SER A 819 -23.76 20.47 -32.94
C SER A 819 -24.13 20.23 -34.40
N PRO A 820 -24.36 18.96 -34.78
CA PRO A 820 -24.89 18.65 -36.11
C PRO A 820 -26.35 19.10 -36.23
N MET A 821 -26.74 19.48 -37.45
CA MET A 821 -28.12 19.83 -37.78
C MET A 821 -28.62 19.03 -38.98
N TYR A 822 -29.86 18.58 -38.91
CA TYR A 822 -30.51 17.75 -39.93
C TYR A 822 -32.01 18.00 -39.98
N ILE A 823 -32.67 17.44 -41.00
CA ILE A 823 -34.11 17.63 -41.23
C ILE A 823 -34.95 17.25 -40.00
N ASN A 824 -36.01 18.00 -39.77
CA ASN A 824 -36.94 17.92 -38.63
C ASN A 824 -36.38 18.42 -37.28
N MET A 825 -35.12 18.88 -37.21
CA MET A 825 -34.62 19.53 -35.99
C MET A 825 -35.22 20.93 -35.82
N GLN A 826 -35.53 21.31 -34.58
CA GLN A 826 -35.91 22.66 -34.22
C GLN A 826 -34.97 23.18 -33.13
N SER A 827 -34.23 24.25 -33.41
CA SER A 827 -33.31 24.85 -32.43
C SER A 827 -32.94 26.28 -32.82
N GLU A 828 -32.36 27.03 -31.88
CA GLU A 828 -31.81 28.34 -32.17
C GLU A 828 -30.56 28.27 -33.06
N ASP A 829 -29.83 27.14 -33.05
CA ASP A 829 -28.76 26.87 -34.03
C ASP A 829 -29.32 26.72 -35.45
N VAL A 830 -30.47 26.05 -35.63
CA VAL A 830 -31.15 26.00 -36.93
C VAL A 830 -31.64 27.38 -37.35
N ARG A 831 -32.15 28.18 -36.40
CA ARG A 831 -32.55 29.57 -36.66
C ARG A 831 -31.35 30.41 -37.10
N ARG A 832 -30.20 30.24 -36.44
CA ARG A 832 -28.93 30.90 -36.76
C ARG A 832 -28.42 30.49 -38.13
N LEU A 833 -28.43 29.20 -38.44
CA LEU A 833 -28.09 28.67 -39.75
C LEU A 833 -28.98 29.27 -40.86
N GLN A 834 -30.30 29.33 -40.64
CA GLN A 834 -31.23 29.95 -41.58
C GLN A 834 -30.96 31.44 -41.78
N LYS A 835 -30.62 32.18 -40.72
CA LYS A 835 -30.22 33.60 -40.81
C LYS A 835 -28.98 33.74 -41.68
N LEU A 836 -27.92 32.95 -41.43
CA LEU A 836 -26.70 32.97 -42.24
C LEU A 836 -26.96 32.62 -43.70
N LEU A 837 -27.67 31.52 -43.98
CA LEU A 837 -27.95 31.09 -45.35
C LEU A 837 -28.88 32.06 -46.09
N SER A 838 -29.79 32.75 -45.40
CA SER A 838 -30.70 33.74 -46.00
C SER A 838 -29.96 34.96 -46.59
N THR A 839 -28.70 35.19 -46.19
CA THR A 839 -27.83 36.21 -46.79
C THR A 839 -27.34 35.85 -48.20
N GLN A 840 -27.53 34.60 -48.63
CA GLN A 840 -27.13 34.10 -49.95
C GLN A 840 -28.38 33.67 -50.72
N PRO A 841 -29.03 34.59 -51.47
CA PRO A 841 -30.29 34.31 -52.16
C PRO A 841 -30.21 33.21 -53.23
N ASP A 842 -29.00 32.91 -53.73
CA ASP A 842 -28.73 31.80 -54.65
C ASP A 842 -28.70 30.44 -53.95
N ILE A 843 -28.50 30.43 -52.63
CA ILE A 843 -28.49 29.23 -51.79
C ILE A 843 -29.83 29.07 -51.05
N TYR A 844 -30.34 30.13 -50.42
CA TYR A 844 -31.60 30.11 -49.68
C TYR A 844 -32.59 31.19 -50.15
N PRO A 845 -33.07 31.13 -51.39
CA PRO A 845 -34.00 32.11 -51.96
C PRO A 845 -35.30 32.22 -51.17
N GLU A 846 -35.69 31.15 -50.48
CA GLU A 846 -36.91 31.13 -49.68
C GLU A 846 -36.78 31.96 -48.39
N GLY A 847 -35.56 32.18 -47.87
CA GLY A 847 -35.24 33.13 -46.80
C GLY A 847 -36.01 32.99 -45.48
N LYS A 848 -36.67 31.84 -45.23
CA LYS A 848 -37.53 31.64 -44.06
C LYS A 848 -36.73 31.28 -42.82
N ILE A 849 -36.80 32.11 -41.80
CA ILE A 849 -36.13 31.90 -40.51
C ILE A 849 -37.17 31.44 -39.48
N THR A 850 -37.40 30.13 -39.42
CA THR A 850 -38.41 29.51 -38.54
C THR A 850 -37.80 28.87 -37.29
N GLY A 851 -36.49 28.60 -37.31
CA GLY A 851 -35.82 27.74 -36.32
C GLY A 851 -36.08 26.26 -36.52
N TYR A 852 -36.86 25.88 -37.54
CA TYR A 852 -37.19 24.49 -37.88
C TYR A 852 -36.53 24.08 -39.21
N TYR A 853 -35.73 23.01 -39.18
CA TYR A 853 -34.97 22.50 -40.30
C TYR A 853 -35.90 21.65 -41.17
N GLY A 854 -36.76 22.32 -41.92
CA GLY A 854 -37.70 21.69 -42.83
C GLY A 854 -37.10 21.41 -44.22
N SER A 855 -37.97 21.05 -45.16
CA SER A 855 -37.60 20.78 -46.56
C SER A 855 -36.91 21.95 -47.26
N LEU A 856 -37.21 23.20 -46.88
CA LEU A 856 -36.59 24.40 -47.46
C LEU A 856 -35.15 24.60 -46.96
N THR A 857 -34.92 24.37 -45.66
CA THR A 857 -33.58 24.47 -45.06
C THR A 857 -32.69 23.33 -45.52
N LEU A 858 -33.25 22.13 -45.68
CA LEU A 858 -32.56 21.00 -46.30
C LEU A 858 -32.07 21.35 -47.71
N LYS A 859 -32.93 21.91 -48.57
CA LYS A 859 -32.54 22.34 -49.91
C LYS A 859 -31.46 23.43 -49.90
N ALA A 860 -31.53 24.36 -48.95
CA ALA A 860 -30.51 25.39 -48.79
C ALA A 860 -29.15 24.82 -48.41
N VAL A 861 -29.09 23.89 -47.44
CA VAL A 861 -27.84 23.23 -47.06
C VAL A 861 -27.28 22.36 -48.18
N GLN A 862 -28.15 21.66 -48.92
CA GLN A 862 -27.74 20.90 -50.10
C GLN A 862 -27.10 21.79 -51.18
N ARG A 863 -27.73 22.93 -51.49
CA ARG A 863 -27.16 23.93 -52.43
C ARG A 863 -25.84 24.49 -51.91
N PHE A 864 -25.76 24.79 -50.62
CA PHE A 864 -24.53 25.26 -49.97
C PHE A 864 -23.39 24.25 -50.12
N GLN A 865 -23.64 22.98 -49.79
CA GLN A 865 -22.64 21.93 -49.86
C GLN A 865 -22.16 21.66 -51.29
N LEU A 866 -23.04 21.72 -52.28
CA LEU A 866 -22.66 21.60 -53.69
C LEU A 866 -21.87 22.81 -54.18
N LYS A 867 -22.31 24.03 -53.84
CA LYS A 867 -21.65 25.29 -54.23
C LYS A 867 -20.21 25.36 -53.72
N TYR A 868 -19.97 24.90 -52.49
CA TYR A 868 -18.65 24.94 -51.85
C TYR A 868 -17.87 23.61 -51.94
N GLY A 869 -18.33 22.65 -52.75
CA GLY A 869 -17.60 21.40 -53.00
C GLY A 869 -17.45 20.48 -51.78
N ILE A 870 -18.33 20.62 -50.78
CA ILE A 870 -18.33 19.80 -49.55
C ILE A 870 -18.81 18.38 -49.85
N VAL A 871 -19.73 18.28 -50.82
CA VAL A 871 -20.22 17.03 -51.41
C VAL A 871 -20.02 17.10 -52.93
N LYS A 872 -19.71 15.96 -53.54
CA LYS A 872 -19.41 15.81 -54.97
C LYS A 872 -20.63 15.34 -55.77
N SER A 873 -21.61 14.72 -55.12
CA SER A 873 -22.86 14.30 -55.77
C SER A 873 -24.04 14.27 -54.78
N TYR A 874 -25.25 14.16 -55.33
CA TYR A 874 -26.49 14.02 -54.56
C TYR A 874 -26.59 12.70 -53.77
N SER A 875 -25.68 11.75 -53.99
CA SER A 875 -25.64 10.45 -53.30
C SER A 875 -24.64 10.40 -52.15
N ASP A 876 -23.93 11.50 -51.86
CA ASP A 876 -22.97 11.53 -50.76
C ASP A 876 -23.68 11.40 -49.40
N PRO A 877 -23.18 10.58 -48.46
CA PRO A 877 -23.85 10.31 -47.18
C PRO A 877 -24.11 11.55 -46.31
N GLY A 878 -23.37 12.63 -46.53
CA GLY A 878 -23.52 13.91 -45.82
C GLY A 878 -24.43 14.94 -46.51
N PHE A 879 -25.06 14.58 -47.64
CA PHE A 879 -25.83 15.51 -48.45
C PHE A 879 -27.11 15.98 -47.73
N GLY A 880 -27.16 17.26 -47.39
CA GLY A 880 -28.22 17.88 -46.58
C GLY A 880 -28.02 17.78 -45.08
N TYR A 881 -26.91 17.19 -44.61
CA TYR A 881 -26.52 17.09 -43.21
C TYR A 881 -25.44 18.12 -42.85
N VAL A 882 -25.66 18.90 -41.79
CA VAL A 882 -24.69 19.90 -41.30
C VAL A 882 -23.66 19.25 -40.37
N GLY A 883 -22.85 18.37 -40.94
CA GLY A 883 -21.75 17.68 -40.26
C GLY A 883 -20.49 18.55 -40.11
N PRO A 884 -19.41 18.01 -39.50
CA PRO A 884 -18.21 18.76 -39.18
C PRO A 884 -17.64 19.58 -40.36
N LYS A 885 -17.53 18.96 -41.54
CA LYS A 885 -17.04 19.63 -42.77
C LYS A 885 -17.95 20.79 -43.23
N THR A 886 -19.27 20.63 -43.09
CA THR A 886 -20.23 21.70 -43.41
C THR A 886 -20.12 22.84 -42.41
N ARG A 887 -19.94 22.54 -41.12
CA ARG A 887 -19.78 23.55 -40.05
C ARG A 887 -18.47 24.31 -40.16
N GLU A 888 -17.39 23.63 -40.53
CA GLU A 888 -16.09 24.24 -40.81
C GLU A 888 -16.19 25.23 -41.98
N LYS A 889 -16.85 24.84 -43.08
CA LYS A 889 -17.06 25.76 -44.21
C LYS A 889 -18.01 26.91 -43.86
N LEU A 890 -19.04 26.69 -43.04
CA LEU A 890 -19.89 27.78 -42.52
C LEU A 890 -19.09 28.76 -41.67
N LYS A 891 -18.16 28.28 -40.84
CA LYS A 891 -17.22 29.10 -40.08
C LYS A 891 -16.27 29.87 -41.01
N GLU A 892 -15.78 29.26 -42.09
CA GLU A 892 -14.91 29.95 -43.05
C GLU A 892 -15.64 31.06 -43.82
N ILE A 893 -16.90 30.84 -44.21
CA ILE A 893 -17.67 31.78 -45.04
C ILE A 893 -18.36 32.86 -44.21
N PHE A 894 -18.78 32.55 -42.98
CA PHE A 894 -19.58 33.43 -42.13
C PHE A 894 -18.97 33.69 -40.74
N GLY A 895 -17.75 33.21 -40.47
CA GLY A 895 -17.06 33.48 -39.22
C GLY A 895 -16.39 34.85 -39.25
N GLU A 896 -16.86 35.73 -38.39
CA GLU A 896 -16.03 36.74 -37.72
C GLU A 896 -15.82 36.31 -36.27
#